data_AF-A0AA38S1B7-F1
#
_entry.id   AF-A0AA38S1B7-F1
#
_cell.length_a   1.000
_cell.length_b   1.000
_cell.length_c   1.000
_cell.angle_alpha   90.00
_cell.angle_beta   90.00
_cell.angle_gamma   90.00
#
_symmetry.space_group_name_H-M   'P 1'
#
loop_
_entity.id
_entity.type
_entity.pdbx_description
1 polymer ?
#
loop_
_entity_poly.entity_id
_entity_poly.type
_entity_poly.pdbx_seq_one_letter_code
_entity_poly.pdbx_strand_id
1 'polypeptide(L)'
;MASSLRLRLICCGVWLISAICRTQAELLAPQDYLQRPLLREPGDDPAPVASSSAPWRQLNFSSSAPHLFASAHSLLHQWSNTMFPNGHSIAAVEVPAYTLFYHGRNDEELPPSPEWLAFDLEMSYGIMGSTRNSWLLTYQTTRPVRALYFDGESAALMGLGQLDTQMLHVYGNVSGPEGDSGFPFRGLAPEYDRARGLCDWLLDAGLRGEGWGFEGVVRMNAGFEMIWCDFTSGSLRLLTQLNITAPLLPAEDGDGDGGGDGWERRSSNTGADVHGQVMQAEAAGQLETSYYSLPPRPTRTDRVVDPSHPPAPPNWRRTRDQEPFVQAQAWGWFDSATWHYGSTRAGPGAGEVRAKVLGCGLLSYYAPRFANQSLNRALDERPALNLTDQGIWKGEGAEGNRTVALNQLRRRRRYHHLAAVVPEEAAMMRVDSERALRALLRGEDCTGADWVGMTAEIVQRTTDHLTMLDSQLAAAPPDLRNRTAARDWLAEVRAQSHLFAVAFLEYPPSSADREDAWSTRSKLFGETYSRCRYRYTRLMAPDEGVSPLSPEERDLRWAVEETYGAVCSVLLTLSFEIEGAWARNIAAPTEDREAVLSLEGRVGAWREGIAELTAWLGWEGEYVGCKEVCAWDERCYIPMWPLIAFGGGGGPGGGGRGRGPPRNGTGPPGGGPPDGGPPGGGPPGGDGPPPNHEGRRGHGSPDDGARGNRTGPGGPGFKMPPRGPSWMGDETDLWEPRCVKQEFIMGR
;
A
#
# COMPACT_ATOMS: atom_id res chain seq x y z
N MET A 1 -71.97 -6.61 -1.72
CA MET A 1 -70.96 -6.69 -0.63
C MET A 1 -69.60 -7.27 -1.05
N ALA A 2 -69.38 -7.71 -2.29
CA ALA A 2 -68.09 -8.28 -2.70
C ALA A 2 -67.02 -7.24 -3.16
N SER A 3 -67.43 -6.02 -3.52
CA SER A 3 -66.52 -4.99 -4.07
C SER A 3 -65.77 -4.20 -2.99
N SER A 4 -66.34 -4.08 -1.78
CA SER A 4 -65.70 -3.39 -0.65
C SER A 4 -64.61 -4.21 0.04
N LEU A 5 -64.62 -5.53 -0.12
CA LEU A 5 -63.64 -6.41 0.53
C LEU A 5 -62.30 -6.44 -0.24
N ARG A 6 -62.35 -6.36 -1.58
CA ARG A 6 -61.14 -6.31 -2.43
C ARG A 6 -60.36 -5.01 -2.25
N LEU A 7 -61.03 -3.88 -2.07
CA LEU A 7 -60.36 -2.59 -1.84
C LEU A 7 -59.67 -2.54 -0.47
N ARG A 8 -60.25 -3.15 0.56
CA ARG A 8 -59.64 -3.24 1.90
C ARG A 8 -58.43 -4.16 1.95
N LEU A 9 -58.44 -5.27 1.20
CA LEU A 9 -57.28 -6.18 1.08
C LEU A 9 -56.11 -5.53 0.32
N ILE A 10 -56.39 -4.73 -0.71
CA ILE A 10 -55.34 -3.99 -1.45
C ILE A 10 -54.76 -2.88 -0.57
N CYS A 11 -55.59 -2.12 0.16
CA CYS A 11 -55.10 -1.08 1.08
C CYS A 11 -54.31 -1.66 2.26
N CYS A 12 -54.71 -2.82 2.82
CA CYS A 12 -53.91 -3.51 3.84
C CYS A 12 -52.59 -4.03 3.27
N GLY A 13 -52.56 -4.53 2.03
CA GLY A 13 -51.33 -4.97 1.37
C GLY A 13 -50.35 -3.82 1.12
N VAL A 14 -50.84 -2.64 0.72
CA VAL A 14 -50.02 -1.43 0.52
C VAL A 14 -49.51 -0.87 1.85
N TRP A 15 -50.30 -0.94 2.93
CA TRP A 15 -49.85 -0.57 4.27
C TRP A 15 -48.83 -1.55 4.84
N LEU A 16 -49.00 -2.87 4.62
CA LEU A 16 -48.02 -3.86 5.04
C LEU A 16 -46.71 -3.73 4.27
N ILE A 17 -46.76 -3.48 2.95
CA ILE A 17 -45.57 -3.24 2.12
C ILE A 17 -44.89 -1.93 2.52
N SER A 18 -45.65 -0.86 2.81
CA SER A 18 -45.08 0.39 3.31
C SER A 18 -44.50 0.25 4.73
N ALA A 19 -45.10 -0.57 5.60
CA ALA A 19 -44.58 -0.84 6.94
C ALA A 19 -43.33 -1.73 6.88
N ILE A 20 -43.30 -2.73 6.00
CA ILE A 20 -42.12 -3.58 5.75
C ILE A 20 -40.99 -2.80 5.07
N CYS A 21 -41.31 -1.88 4.14
CA CYS A 21 -40.31 -0.95 3.58
C CYS A 21 -39.81 0.07 4.61
N ARG A 22 -40.67 0.55 5.54
CA ARG A 22 -40.22 1.43 6.64
C ARG A 22 -39.35 0.70 7.64
N THR A 23 -39.68 -0.55 7.99
CA THR A 23 -38.84 -1.34 8.91
C THR A 23 -37.55 -1.83 8.25
N GLN A 24 -37.54 -2.11 6.94
CA GLN A 24 -36.28 -2.35 6.20
C GLN A 24 -35.44 -1.07 6.02
N ALA A 25 -36.06 0.10 5.83
CA ALA A 25 -35.35 1.37 5.78
C ALA A 25 -34.79 1.80 7.15
N GLU A 26 -35.45 1.46 8.26
CA GLU A 26 -34.95 1.68 9.62
C GLU A 26 -33.89 0.65 10.05
N LEU A 27 -33.91 -0.58 9.48
CA LEU A 27 -32.84 -1.58 9.65
C LEU A 27 -31.63 -1.35 8.71
N LEU A 28 -31.79 -0.52 7.68
CA LEU A 28 -30.73 -0.06 6.76
C LEU A 28 -30.31 1.39 7.03
N ALA A 29 -30.84 2.03 8.07
CA ALA A 29 -30.33 3.30 8.56
C ALA A 29 -28.90 3.04 9.07
N PRO A 30 -27.88 3.76 8.58
CA PRO A 30 -26.55 3.67 9.17
C PRO A 30 -26.70 4.03 10.64
N GLN A 31 -26.39 3.08 11.54
CA GLN A 31 -26.09 3.47 12.91
C GLN A 31 -25.01 4.54 12.81
N ASP A 32 -25.26 5.71 13.41
CA ASP A 32 -24.30 6.82 13.46
C ASP A 32 -23.01 6.33 14.15
N TYR A 33 -22.10 5.79 13.34
CA TYR A 33 -20.68 5.61 13.66
C TYR A 33 -19.91 6.91 13.37
N LEU A 34 -20.59 8.05 13.48
CA LEU A 34 -19.94 9.34 13.62
C LEU A 34 -19.09 9.27 14.90
N GLN A 35 -17.87 9.81 14.87
CA GLN A 35 -17.30 10.26 16.13
C GLN A 35 -18.38 11.10 16.81
N ARG A 36 -18.78 10.73 18.03
CA ARG A 36 -19.59 11.63 18.86
C ARG A 36 -18.88 12.98 18.82
N PRO A 37 -19.59 14.10 18.57
CA PRO A 37 -18.99 15.41 18.70
C PRO A 37 -18.24 15.43 20.03
N LEU A 38 -16.97 15.82 20.02
CA LEU A 38 -16.19 16.02 21.25
C LEU A 38 -16.81 17.11 22.15
N LEU A 39 -17.88 17.75 21.67
CA LEU A 39 -18.79 18.58 22.42
C LEU A 39 -20.00 17.74 22.88
N ARG A 40 -20.00 17.48 24.19
CA ARG A 40 -21.12 16.92 24.94
C ARG A 40 -22.36 17.83 24.77
N GLU A 41 -23.48 17.28 24.33
CA GLU A 41 -24.79 17.97 24.35
C GLU A 41 -25.08 18.46 25.79
N PRO A 42 -25.59 19.69 25.98
CA PRO A 42 -25.94 20.19 27.30
C PRO A 42 -27.24 19.52 27.78
N GLY A 43 -27.13 18.45 28.58
CA GLY A 43 -28.33 17.79 29.11
C GLY A 43 -28.16 16.62 30.07
N ASP A 44 -27.08 15.84 29.98
CA ASP A 44 -26.91 14.64 30.83
C ASP A 44 -25.73 14.77 31.82
N ASP A 45 -26.05 15.13 33.05
CA ASP A 45 -25.16 15.12 34.21
C ASP A 45 -25.18 13.76 34.93
N PRO A 46 -24.03 13.07 35.01
CA PRO A 46 -23.61 12.40 36.22
C PRO A 46 -22.41 13.14 36.85
N ALA A 47 -22.32 13.00 38.17
CA ALA A 47 -21.45 13.67 39.13
C ALA A 47 -19.99 13.97 38.69
N PRO A 48 -19.37 15.04 39.24
CA PRO A 48 -18.07 15.54 38.81
C PRO A 48 -16.95 14.59 39.22
N VAL A 49 -16.43 13.82 38.27
CA VAL A 49 -15.09 13.23 38.40
C VAL A 49 -14.10 14.30 37.96
N ALA A 50 -13.37 14.84 38.94
CA ALA A 50 -12.23 15.69 38.72
C ALA A 50 -11.15 14.92 37.92
N SER A 51 -10.94 15.28 36.66
CA SER A 51 -9.69 15.01 35.95
C SER A 51 -9.49 16.06 34.88
N SER A 52 -8.37 16.78 35.01
CA SER A 52 -7.76 17.65 34.01
C SER A 52 -7.24 16.87 32.81
N SER A 53 -8.08 16.04 32.16
CA SER A 53 -7.65 15.30 30.97
C SER A 53 -7.74 16.20 29.75
N ALA A 54 -6.60 16.40 29.10
CA ALA A 54 -6.53 17.22 27.91
C ALA A 54 -7.35 16.63 26.74
N PRO A 55 -7.93 17.46 25.85
CA PRO A 55 -8.94 17.04 24.87
C PRO A 55 -8.48 15.97 23.85
N TRP A 56 -7.17 15.85 23.59
CA TRP A 56 -6.62 14.84 22.68
C TRP A 56 -6.72 13.39 23.19
N ARG A 57 -7.02 13.17 24.47
CA ARG A 57 -7.28 11.82 25.05
C ARG A 57 -8.60 11.17 24.58
N GLN A 58 -9.21 11.66 23.52
CA GLN A 58 -10.51 11.20 23.02
C GLN A 58 -10.46 10.71 21.56
N LEU A 59 -9.27 10.63 20.95
CA LEU A 59 -9.12 10.06 19.61
C LEU A 59 -9.51 8.58 19.60
N ASN A 60 -10.45 8.21 18.73
CA ASN A 60 -10.91 6.83 18.56
C ASN A 60 -10.02 6.10 17.55
N PHE A 61 -9.01 5.37 18.03
CA PHE A 61 -8.09 4.57 17.21
C PHE A 61 -8.75 3.36 16.53
N SER A 62 -9.96 2.97 16.93
CA SER A 62 -10.75 1.93 16.25
C SER A 62 -11.55 2.47 15.06
N SER A 63 -11.52 3.78 14.78
CA SER A 63 -12.17 4.34 13.59
C SER A 63 -11.44 3.93 12.31
N SER A 64 -12.20 3.54 11.27
CA SER A 64 -11.64 3.22 9.95
C SER A 64 -11.46 4.43 9.04
N ALA A 65 -11.95 5.62 9.43
CA ALA A 65 -11.84 6.84 8.67
C ALA A 65 -10.40 7.19 8.23
N PRO A 66 -9.39 7.24 9.14
CA PRO A 66 -8.01 7.57 8.73
C PRO A 66 -7.41 6.52 7.79
N HIS A 67 -7.90 5.27 7.83
CA HIS A 67 -7.43 4.20 6.95
C HIS A 67 -8.02 4.31 5.55
N LEU A 68 -9.31 4.60 5.42
CA LEU A 68 -9.93 4.90 4.12
C LEU A 68 -9.28 6.14 3.49
N PHE A 69 -9.15 7.20 4.29
CA PHE A 69 -8.49 8.44 3.88
C PHE A 69 -7.07 8.17 3.37
N ALA A 70 -6.27 7.43 4.13
CA ALA A 70 -4.90 7.13 3.73
C ALA A 70 -4.83 6.23 2.50
N SER A 71 -5.81 5.33 2.30
CA SER A 71 -5.87 4.49 1.10
C SER A 71 -6.15 5.32 -0.15
N ALA A 72 -7.07 6.28 -0.08
CA ALA A 72 -7.34 7.23 -1.16
C ALA A 72 -6.10 8.06 -1.53
N HIS A 73 -5.38 8.58 -0.53
CA HIS A 73 -4.14 9.32 -0.72
C HIS A 73 -3.01 8.48 -1.34
N SER A 74 -2.93 7.20 -0.99
CA SER A 74 -1.81 6.32 -1.36
C SER A 74 -1.99 5.66 -2.74
N LEU A 75 -3.10 5.91 -3.45
CA LEU A 75 -3.35 5.27 -4.74
C LEU A 75 -2.21 5.60 -5.72
N LEU A 76 -1.64 4.56 -6.34
CA LEU A 76 -0.59 4.68 -7.34
C LEU A 76 0.75 5.24 -6.80
N HIS A 77 0.97 5.24 -5.49
CA HIS A 77 2.27 5.56 -4.88
C HIS A 77 3.07 4.29 -4.55
N GLN A 78 4.25 4.12 -5.12
CA GLN A 78 5.14 3.00 -4.79
C GLN A 78 5.52 3.03 -3.29
N TRP A 79 5.91 4.18 -2.75
CA TRP A 79 6.42 4.29 -1.38
C TRP A 79 5.35 3.96 -0.34
N SER A 80 4.18 4.61 -0.44
CA SER A 80 3.09 4.44 0.51
C SER A 80 2.57 3.00 0.52
N ASN A 81 2.50 2.35 -0.65
CA ASN A 81 2.07 0.96 -0.75
C ASN A 81 3.15 -0.02 -0.32
N THR A 82 4.45 0.21 -0.51
CA THR A 82 5.48 -0.66 0.09
C THR A 82 5.51 -0.58 1.63
N MET A 83 5.27 0.61 2.18
CA MET A 83 5.18 0.83 3.63
C MET A 83 3.93 0.15 4.24
N PHE A 84 2.82 0.17 3.51
CA PHE A 84 1.54 -0.42 3.90
C PHE A 84 1.01 -1.34 2.79
N PRO A 85 1.57 -2.56 2.68
CA PRO A 85 1.47 -3.40 1.47
C PRO A 85 0.12 -4.07 1.27
N ASN A 86 -0.74 -4.08 2.29
CA ASN A 86 -2.01 -4.78 2.22
C ASN A 86 -3.12 -3.87 1.70
N GLY A 87 -3.43 -4.04 0.42
CA GLY A 87 -4.49 -3.29 -0.25
C GLY A 87 -5.89 -3.63 0.27
N HIS A 88 -6.70 -2.61 0.50
CA HIS A 88 -8.11 -2.71 0.91
C HIS A 88 -9.04 -1.92 -0.02
N SER A 89 -8.52 -1.40 -1.13
CA SER A 89 -9.24 -0.52 -2.04
C SER A 89 -9.10 -0.96 -3.49
N ILE A 90 -10.15 -0.68 -4.25
CA ILE A 90 -10.18 -0.88 -5.70
C ILE A 90 -10.52 0.45 -6.32
N ALA A 91 -9.68 0.90 -7.23
CA ALA A 91 -9.89 2.13 -7.96
C ALA A 91 -10.13 1.82 -9.44
N ALA A 92 -11.19 2.35 -10.02
CA ALA A 92 -11.26 2.50 -11.46
C ALA A 92 -10.23 3.55 -11.90
N VAL A 93 -9.43 3.21 -12.89
CA VAL A 93 -8.42 4.11 -13.46
C VAL A 93 -8.61 4.23 -14.97
N GLU A 94 -8.18 5.35 -15.53
CA GLU A 94 -8.10 5.57 -16.97
C GLU A 94 -6.65 5.78 -17.39
N VAL A 95 -6.20 4.96 -18.33
CA VAL A 95 -4.91 5.11 -19.02
C VAL A 95 -5.15 5.96 -20.28
N PRO A 96 -4.46 7.11 -20.44
CA PRO A 96 -4.62 7.95 -21.62
C PRO A 96 -4.26 7.25 -22.93
N ALA A 97 -4.80 7.77 -24.04
CA ALA A 97 -4.36 7.39 -25.38
C ALA A 97 -2.86 7.61 -25.56
N TYR A 98 -2.24 6.78 -26.40
CA TYR A 98 -0.83 6.85 -26.77
C TYR A 98 0.15 6.56 -25.62
N THR A 99 -0.30 5.91 -24.56
CA THR A 99 0.53 5.44 -23.45
C THR A 99 1.32 4.20 -23.89
N LEU A 100 2.63 4.21 -23.66
CA LEU A 100 3.52 3.09 -23.96
C LEU A 100 3.46 2.02 -22.87
N PHE A 101 3.60 0.78 -23.30
CA PHE A 101 3.69 -0.40 -22.46
C PHE A 101 4.76 -1.35 -23.01
N TYR A 102 5.34 -2.17 -22.14
CA TYR A 102 6.46 -3.04 -22.48
C TYR A 102 6.23 -4.48 -22.01
N HIS A 103 6.46 -5.44 -22.90
CA HIS A 103 6.41 -6.87 -22.58
C HIS A 103 7.70 -7.57 -22.98
N GLY A 104 8.34 -8.22 -22.01
CA GLY A 104 9.54 -9.01 -22.22
C GLY A 104 9.18 -10.48 -22.45
N ARG A 105 9.86 -11.12 -23.40
CA ARG A 105 9.64 -12.54 -23.73
C ARG A 105 10.96 -13.28 -23.90
N ASN A 106 10.90 -14.60 -23.75
CA ASN A 106 12.01 -15.51 -24.02
C ASN A 106 11.86 -16.25 -25.37
N ASP A 107 10.98 -15.74 -26.23
CA ASP A 107 10.61 -16.28 -27.53
C ASP A 107 10.17 -15.15 -28.46
N GLU A 108 10.07 -15.45 -29.76
CA GLU A 108 9.63 -14.52 -30.80
C GLU A 108 8.10 -14.53 -30.99
N GLU A 109 7.34 -15.16 -30.10
CA GLU A 109 5.89 -15.27 -30.25
C GLU A 109 5.19 -14.00 -29.77
N LEU A 110 4.02 -13.72 -30.36
CA LEU A 110 3.12 -12.73 -29.79
C LEU A 110 2.49 -13.28 -28.51
N PRO A 111 2.29 -12.42 -27.49
CA PRO A 111 1.72 -12.85 -26.23
C PRO A 111 0.28 -13.37 -26.40
N PRO A 112 -0.06 -14.45 -25.70
CA PRO A 112 -1.45 -14.89 -25.54
C PRO A 112 -2.24 -13.93 -24.64
N SER A 113 -3.53 -14.21 -24.40
CA SER A 113 -4.38 -13.40 -23.52
C SER A 113 -4.94 -14.21 -22.34
N PRO A 114 -5.03 -13.65 -21.12
CA PRO A 114 -4.45 -12.37 -20.69
C PRO A 114 -2.92 -12.46 -20.50
N GLU A 115 -2.22 -11.32 -20.52
CA GLU A 115 -0.76 -11.25 -20.30
C GLU A 115 -0.39 -9.90 -19.68
N TRP A 116 0.77 -9.81 -19.01
CA TRP A 116 1.25 -8.59 -18.36
C TRP A 116 1.89 -7.60 -19.34
N LEU A 117 1.71 -6.32 -19.01
CA LEU A 117 2.39 -5.18 -19.60
C LEU A 117 3.03 -4.38 -18.47
N ALA A 118 4.29 -4.01 -18.58
CA ALA A 118 4.92 -3.07 -17.67
C ALA A 118 4.70 -1.63 -18.17
N PHE A 119 4.48 -0.71 -17.25
CA PHE A 119 4.48 0.71 -17.56
C PHE A 119 5.90 1.20 -17.91
N ASP A 120 6.93 0.61 -17.30
CA ASP A 120 8.33 0.96 -17.52
C ASP A 120 9.09 -0.13 -18.28
N LEU A 121 9.95 0.32 -19.21
CA LEU A 121 10.80 -0.55 -20.01
C LEU A 121 11.73 -1.37 -19.11
N GLU A 122 12.28 -0.71 -18.11
CA GLU A 122 13.28 -1.22 -17.18
C GLU A 122 12.71 -2.36 -16.33
N MET A 123 11.44 -2.31 -15.95
CA MET A 123 10.76 -3.41 -15.27
C MET A 123 10.63 -4.63 -16.20
N SER A 124 10.14 -4.42 -17.42
CA SER A 124 9.96 -5.50 -18.41
C SER A 124 11.29 -6.18 -18.78
N TYR A 125 12.31 -5.36 -19.05
CA TYR A 125 13.67 -5.81 -19.27
C TYR A 125 14.24 -6.45 -18.01
N GLY A 126 13.98 -5.90 -16.83
CA GLY A 126 14.35 -6.42 -15.51
C GLY A 126 13.94 -7.88 -15.28
N ILE A 127 12.71 -8.21 -15.66
CA ILE A 127 12.12 -9.54 -15.47
C ILE A 127 12.64 -10.53 -16.52
N MET A 128 12.63 -10.16 -17.81
CA MET A 128 12.77 -11.11 -18.93
C MET A 128 14.03 -10.91 -19.80
N GLY A 129 14.78 -9.83 -19.60
CA GLY A 129 16.01 -9.53 -20.34
C GLY A 129 17.22 -10.37 -19.93
N SER A 130 18.37 -10.15 -20.59
CA SER A 130 19.65 -10.83 -20.34
C SER A 130 19.54 -12.36 -20.28
N THR A 131 18.65 -12.92 -21.10
CA THR A 131 18.56 -14.34 -21.41
C THR A 131 19.19 -14.59 -22.77
N ARG A 132 19.47 -15.86 -23.09
CA ARG A 132 20.02 -16.24 -24.40
C ARG A 132 19.03 -16.08 -25.56
N ASN A 133 17.81 -15.67 -25.27
CA ASN A 133 16.76 -15.39 -26.25
C ASN A 133 15.81 -14.35 -25.69
N SER A 134 16.26 -13.09 -25.55
CA SER A 134 15.43 -12.01 -25.02
C SER A 134 14.76 -11.23 -26.14
N TRP A 135 13.44 -11.07 -26.04
CA TRP A 135 12.64 -10.25 -26.91
C TRP A 135 11.92 -9.17 -26.11
N LEU A 136 11.80 -7.98 -26.71
CA LEU A 136 11.08 -6.86 -26.13
C LEU A 136 10.02 -6.39 -27.11
N LEU A 137 8.78 -6.39 -26.64
CA LEU A 137 7.62 -5.91 -27.38
C LEU A 137 7.19 -4.58 -26.76
N THR A 138 7.05 -3.56 -27.61
CA THR A 138 6.53 -2.25 -27.20
C THR A 138 5.14 -2.08 -27.74
N TYR A 139 4.19 -1.87 -26.85
CA TYR A 139 2.79 -1.61 -27.16
C TYR A 139 2.44 -0.16 -26.88
N GLN A 140 1.35 0.30 -27.49
CA GLN A 140 0.80 1.60 -27.25
C GLN A 140 -0.73 1.56 -27.24
N THR A 141 -1.35 2.29 -26.31
CA THR A 141 -2.81 2.47 -26.34
C THR A 141 -3.22 3.35 -27.53
N THR A 142 -4.31 2.99 -28.20
CA THR A 142 -4.83 3.76 -29.35
C THR A 142 -5.89 4.79 -28.96
N ARG A 143 -6.37 4.71 -27.71
CA ARG A 143 -7.41 5.56 -27.12
C ARG A 143 -7.33 5.53 -25.59
N PRO A 144 -8.12 6.33 -24.86
CA PRO A 144 -8.27 6.16 -23.42
C PRO A 144 -8.86 4.78 -23.08
N VAL A 145 -8.26 4.11 -22.10
CA VAL A 145 -8.60 2.75 -21.67
C VAL A 145 -8.89 2.75 -20.18
N ARG A 146 -10.02 2.19 -19.77
CA ARG A 146 -10.31 2.01 -18.35
C ARG A 146 -9.74 0.68 -17.87
N ALA A 147 -9.24 0.67 -16.64
CA ALA A 147 -8.71 -0.49 -15.96
C ALA A 147 -9.10 -0.46 -14.48
N LEU A 148 -8.95 -1.58 -13.77
CA LEU A 148 -9.05 -1.61 -12.32
C LEU A 148 -7.67 -1.57 -11.70
N TYR A 149 -7.47 -0.78 -10.66
CA TYR A 149 -6.27 -0.80 -9.83
C TYR A 149 -6.60 -1.39 -8.46
N PHE A 150 -5.85 -2.41 -8.07
CA PHE A 150 -5.86 -2.93 -6.70
C PHE A 150 -4.72 -2.28 -5.93
N ASP A 151 -5.02 -1.55 -4.86
CA ASP A 151 -4.01 -0.85 -4.04
C ASP A 151 -3.12 -1.82 -3.25
N GLY A 152 -2.16 -1.26 -2.50
CA GLY A 152 -1.12 -2.05 -1.86
C GLY A 152 -0.15 -2.67 -2.86
N GLU A 153 0.69 -3.58 -2.39
CA GLU A 153 1.58 -4.37 -3.24
C GLU A 153 0.83 -5.56 -3.87
N SER A 154 -0.24 -5.28 -4.62
CA SER A 154 -1.16 -6.29 -5.17
C SER A 154 -0.55 -7.25 -6.21
N ALA A 155 0.70 -7.03 -6.62
CA ALA A 155 1.51 -7.95 -7.42
C ALA A 155 2.65 -8.62 -6.63
N ALA A 156 2.73 -8.42 -5.31
CA ALA A 156 3.71 -9.10 -4.47
C ALA A 156 3.25 -10.53 -4.13
N LEU A 157 3.92 -11.51 -4.72
CA LEU A 157 3.57 -12.93 -4.64
C LEU A 157 3.86 -13.58 -3.27
N MET A 158 4.43 -12.80 -2.36
CA MET A 158 4.79 -13.19 -1.01
C MET A 158 4.31 -12.12 -0.04
N GLY A 159 4.00 -12.54 1.19
CA GLY A 159 3.54 -11.63 2.23
C GLY A 159 2.28 -12.13 2.90
N LEU A 160 1.67 -11.25 3.68
CA LEU A 160 0.43 -11.48 4.40
C LEU A 160 -0.53 -10.36 4.00
N GLY A 161 -1.51 -10.63 3.14
CA GLY A 161 -2.59 -9.68 2.83
C GLY A 161 -2.52 -8.98 1.49
N GLN A 162 -1.35 -8.95 0.83
CA GLN A 162 -1.11 -8.23 -0.43
C GLN A 162 -2.07 -8.62 -1.56
N LEU A 163 -2.41 -9.91 -1.65
CA LEU A 163 -3.29 -10.43 -2.70
C LEU A 163 -4.77 -10.50 -2.27
N ASP A 164 -5.10 -10.23 -1.01
CA ASP A 164 -6.41 -10.56 -0.44
C ASP A 164 -7.58 -9.97 -1.25
N THR A 165 -7.50 -8.69 -1.62
CA THR A 165 -8.57 -7.99 -2.32
C THR A 165 -8.88 -8.60 -3.68
N GLN A 166 -7.86 -9.00 -4.46
CA GLN A 166 -8.08 -9.70 -5.74
C GLN A 166 -8.53 -11.15 -5.52
N MET A 167 -8.03 -11.83 -4.48
CA MET A 167 -8.41 -13.20 -4.15
C MET A 167 -9.89 -13.31 -3.76
N LEU A 168 -10.39 -12.36 -2.98
CA LEU A 168 -11.81 -12.29 -2.63
C LEU A 168 -12.71 -12.15 -3.86
N HIS A 169 -12.30 -11.35 -4.85
CA HIS A 169 -13.07 -11.18 -6.08
C HIS A 169 -13.08 -12.44 -6.94
N VAL A 170 -11.93 -13.12 -7.07
CA VAL A 170 -11.80 -14.29 -7.93
C VAL A 170 -12.37 -15.55 -7.28
N TYR A 171 -12.08 -15.77 -5.99
CA TYR A 171 -12.33 -17.05 -5.31
C TYR A 171 -13.33 -16.97 -4.14
N GLY A 172 -13.72 -15.76 -3.71
CA GLY A 172 -14.60 -15.59 -2.55
C GLY A 172 -13.93 -15.86 -1.19
N ASN A 173 -12.61 -16.03 -1.16
CA ASN A 173 -11.80 -16.19 0.05
C ASN A 173 -10.38 -15.65 -0.20
N VAL A 174 -9.56 -15.56 0.86
CA VAL A 174 -8.15 -15.11 0.75
C VAL A 174 -7.14 -16.26 0.56
N SER A 175 -7.58 -17.52 0.70
CA SER A 175 -6.72 -18.71 0.60
C SER A 175 -6.44 -19.14 -0.83
N GLY A 176 -7.31 -18.77 -1.78
CA GLY A 176 -7.25 -19.21 -3.17
C GLY A 176 -7.93 -20.55 -3.43
N PRO A 177 -7.73 -21.13 -4.63
CA PRO A 177 -8.35 -22.39 -5.00
C PRO A 177 -7.89 -23.53 -4.08
N GLU A 178 -8.82 -24.41 -3.68
CA GLU A 178 -8.53 -25.59 -2.86
C GLU A 178 -7.65 -26.56 -3.66
N GLY A 179 -6.33 -26.47 -3.47
CA GLY A 179 -5.36 -27.26 -4.22
C GLY A 179 -3.93 -26.80 -4.00
N ASP A 180 -3.26 -27.45 -3.05
CA ASP A 180 -1.84 -27.38 -2.70
C ASP A 180 -1.38 -26.26 -1.75
N SER A 181 -1.56 -26.59 -0.49
CA SER A 181 -0.79 -26.10 0.65
C SER A 181 0.73 -26.15 0.41
N GLY A 182 1.37 -24.97 0.43
CA GLY A 182 2.56 -24.83 1.29
C GLY A 182 3.95 -24.88 0.66
N PHE A 183 4.16 -24.54 -0.62
CA PHE A 183 5.51 -24.31 -1.15
C PHE A 183 5.62 -23.03 -2.01
N PRO A 184 6.59 -22.13 -1.75
CA PRO A 184 6.72 -20.82 -2.42
C PRO A 184 7.27 -20.87 -3.86
N PHE A 185 7.31 -22.05 -4.51
CA PHE A 185 7.96 -22.25 -5.81
C PHE A 185 7.06 -22.90 -6.88
N ARG A 186 5.72 -22.86 -6.74
CA ARG A 186 4.79 -23.32 -7.79
C ARG A 186 4.73 -22.34 -8.98
N GLY A 187 5.85 -22.14 -9.69
CA GLY A 187 5.90 -21.45 -10.99
C GLY A 187 5.12 -20.13 -11.08
N LEU A 188 4.70 -19.77 -12.30
CA LEU A 188 3.82 -18.62 -12.54
C LEU A 188 2.34 -19.03 -12.67
N ALA A 189 2.01 -20.32 -12.56
CA ALA A 189 0.66 -20.83 -12.79
C ALA A 189 -0.42 -20.19 -11.89
N PRO A 190 -0.22 -20.02 -10.55
CA PRO A 190 -1.21 -19.34 -9.72
C PRO A 190 -1.43 -17.87 -10.09
N GLU A 191 -0.41 -17.19 -10.63
CA GLU A 191 -0.54 -15.83 -11.16
C GLU A 191 -1.38 -15.80 -12.44
N TYR A 192 -1.17 -16.76 -13.35
CA TYR A 192 -2.02 -16.90 -14.54
C TYR A 192 -3.47 -17.26 -14.18
N ASP A 193 -3.70 -18.09 -13.16
CA ASP A 193 -5.05 -18.40 -12.67
C ASP A 193 -5.75 -17.15 -12.15
N ARG A 194 -5.04 -16.30 -11.39
CA ARG A 194 -5.56 -14.99 -10.95
C ARG A 194 -5.84 -14.05 -12.11
N ALA A 195 -4.89 -13.91 -13.05
CA ALA A 195 -5.06 -13.03 -14.21
C ALA A 195 -6.27 -13.44 -15.06
N ARG A 196 -6.41 -14.75 -15.35
CA ARG A 196 -7.59 -15.31 -16.01
C ARG A 196 -8.86 -15.06 -15.19
N GLY A 197 -8.83 -15.35 -13.90
CA GLY A 197 -9.98 -15.16 -13.01
C GLY A 197 -10.47 -13.71 -12.95
N LEU A 198 -9.56 -12.73 -12.93
CA LEU A 198 -9.90 -11.31 -12.96
C LEU A 198 -10.51 -10.88 -14.30
N CYS A 199 -9.90 -11.30 -15.42
CA CYS A 199 -10.39 -10.98 -16.75
C CYS A 199 -11.72 -11.68 -17.10
N ASP A 200 -11.90 -12.93 -16.66
CA ASP A 200 -13.15 -13.68 -16.79
C ASP A 200 -14.23 -13.07 -15.88
N TRP A 201 -13.91 -12.68 -14.63
CA TRP A 201 -14.84 -11.96 -13.76
C TRP A 201 -15.39 -10.69 -14.41
N LEU A 202 -14.50 -9.83 -14.93
CA LEU A 202 -14.91 -8.59 -15.60
C LEU A 202 -15.77 -8.86 -16.84
N LEU A 203 -15.50 -9.94 -17.58
CA LEU A 203 -16.29 -10.32 -18.75
C LEU A 203 -17.67 -10.84 -18.33
N ASP A 204 -17.72 -11.79 -17.41
CA ASP A 204 -18.94 -12.44 -16.93
C ASP A 204 -19.87 -11.44 -16.22
N ALA A 205 -19.31 -10.47 -15.50
CA ALA A 205 -20.06 -9.41 -14.83
C ALA A 205 -20.60 -8.34 -15.80
N GLY A 206 -20.28 -8.41 -17.09
CA GLY A 206 -20.63 -7.41 -18.11
C GLY A 206 -19.91 -6.08 -17.92
N LEU A 207 -18.70 -6.11 -17.34
CA LEU A 207 -17.87 -4.94 -17.04
C LEU A 207 -16.80 -4.69 -18.11
N ARG A 208 -16.59 -5.63 -19.03
CA ARG A 208 -15.69 -5.48 -20.18
C ARG A 208 -16.22 -6.16 -21.43
N GLY A 209 -15.68 -5.75 -22.58
CA GLY A 209 -15.78 -6.47 -23.84
C GLY A 209 -14.65 -6.08 -24.79
N GLU A 210 -14.76 -6.46 -26.07
CA GLU A 210 -13.74 -6.13 -27.07
C GLU A 210 -13.69 -4.61 -27.28
N GLY A 211 -12.59 -3.98 -26.86
CA GLY A 211 -12.43 -2.54 -26.97
C GLY A 211 -13.47 -1.74 -26.20
N TRP A 212 -13.98 -2.18 -25.05
CA TRP A 212 -14.71 -1.30 -24.13
C TRP A 212 -14.75 -1.84 -22.69
N GLY A 213 -15.12 -0.97 -21.75
CA GLY A 213 -15.22 -1.31 -20.33
C GLY A 213 -13.85 -1.31 -19.64
N PHE A 214 -13.66 -2.20 -18.68
CA PHE A 214 -12.38 -2.39 -17.98
C PHE A 214 -11.52 -3.42 -18.72
N GLU A 215 -10.57 -2.96 -19.52
CA GLU A 215 -9.81 -3.82 -20.45
C GLU A 215 -8.55 -4.45 -19.81
N GLY A 216 -8.25 -4.10 -18.56
CA GLY A 216 -7.19 -4.74 -17.78
C GLY A 216 -7.19 -4.36 -16.31
N VAL A 217 -6.17 -4.84 -15.61
CA VAL A 217 -6.00 -4.67 -14.16
C VAL A 217 -4.58 -4.18 -13.86
N VAL A 218 -4.46 -2.99 -13.29
CA VAL A 218 -3.21 -2.42 -12.77
C VAL A 218 -2.94 -2.97 -11.37
N ARG A 219 -1.68 -3.34 -11.11
CA ARG A 219 -1.18 -3.80 -9.83
C ARG A 219 0.25 -3.30 -9.64
N MET A 220 0.79 -3.40 -8.42
CA MET A 220 2.17 -3.02 -8.18
C MET A 220 2.94 -4.00 -7.30
N ASN A 221 4.23 -4.10 -7.58
CA ASN A 221 5.28 -4.68 -6.74
C ASN A 221 6.43 -3.66 -6.71
N ALA A 222 7.68 -3.99 -7.01
CA ALA A 222 8.70 -3.01 -7.39
C ALA A 222 8.39 -2.43 -8.80
N GLY A 223 7.45 -1.51 -8.89
CA GLY A 223 6.95 -0.95 -10.14
C GLY A 223 5.50 -1.32 -10.46
N PHE A 224 4.95 -0.69 -11.49
CA PHE A 224 3.55 -0.86 -11.91
C PHE A 224 3.45 -1.76 -13.15
N GLU A 225 2.55 -2.73 -13.05
CA GLU A 225 2.20 -3.64 -14.14
C GLU A 225 0.69 -3.56 -14.43
N MET A 226 0.31 -3.94 -15.63
CA MET A 226 -1.06 -4.09 -16.06
C MET A 226 -1.27 -5.49 -16.65
N ILE A 227 -2.15 -6.28 -16.05
CA ILE A 227 -2.72 -7.46 -16.70
C ILE A 227 -3.63 -6.95 -17.81
N TRP A 228 -3.27 -7.20 -19.06
CA TRP A 228 -4.08 -6.86 -20.21
C TRP A 228 -4.93 -8.06 -20.63
N CYS A 229 -6.25 -7.87 -20.69
CA CYS A 229 -7.17 -9.00 -20.78
C CYS A 229 -7.42 -9.54 -22.21
N ASP A 230 -7.16 -8.75 -23.25
CA ASP A 230 -7.36 -9.15 -24.65
C ASP A 230 -6.43 -8.38 -25.60
N PHE A 231 -5.34 -9.02 -26.04
CA PHE A 231 -4.34 -8.44 -26.95
C PHE A 231 -4.84 -8.27 -28.39
N THR A 232 -6.01 -8.81 -28.74
CA THR A 232 -6.65 -8.56 -30.05
C THR A 232 -7.49 -7.30 -30.07
N SER A 233 -7.80 -6.74 -28.89
CA SER A 233 -8.52 -5.46 -28.74
C SER A 233 -7.88 -4.36 -29.57
N GLY A 234 -8.71 -3.62 -30.31
CA GLY A 234 -8.28 -2.44 -31.07
C GLY A 234 -7.73 -1.29 -30.19
N SER A 235 -7.88 -1.38 -28.87
CA SER A 235 -7.35 -0.42 -27.90
C SER A 235 -5.84 -0.49 -27.69
N LEU A 236 -5.18 -1.58 -28.10
CA LEU A 236 -3.75 -1.79 -27.92
C LEU A 236 -3.08 -2.11 -29.26
N ARG A 237 -1.96 -1.44 -29.54
CA ARG A 237 -1.21 -1.61 -30.78
C ARG A 237 0.25 -1.99 -30.50
N LEU A 238 0.67 -3.14 -31.02
CA LEU A 238 2.10 -3.48 -31.08
C LEU A 238 2.83 -2.52 -32.01
N LEU A 239 3.84 -1.82 -31.50
CA LEU A 239 4.68 -0.89 -32.26
C LEU A 239 5.95 -1.57 -32.76
N THR A 240 6.66 -2.27 -31.87
CA THR A 240 7.93 -2.93 -32.18
C THR A 240 8.04 -4.27 -31.48
N GLN A 241 8.69 -5.21 -32.14
CA GLN A 241 9.08 -6.51 -31.59
C GLN A 241 10.56 -6.70 -31.92
N LEU A 242 11.41 -6.59 -30.89
CA LEU A 242 12.86 -6.55 -31.07
C LEU A 242 13.52 -7.74 -30.38
N ASN A 243 14.44 -8.41 -31.07
CA ASN A 243 15.39 -9.30 -30.41
C ASN A 243 16.47 -8.44 -29.76
N ILE A 244 16.46 -8.41 -28.43
CA ILE A 244 17.34 -7.61 -27.58
C ILE A 244 18.42 -8.48 -26.90
N THR A 245 18.65 -9.70 -27.43
CA THR A 245 19.68 -10.60 -26.92
C THR A 245 21.06 -9.99 -27.15
N ALA A 246 21.75 -9.67 -26.06
CA ALA A 246 23.11 -9.17 -26.13
C ALA A 246 24.11 -10.31 -26.43
N PRO A 247 25.15 -10.06 -27.23
CA PRO A 247 26.29 -10.97 -27.33
C PRO A 247 26.95 -11.18 -25.95
N LEU A 248 27.37 -12.42 -25.66
CA LEU A 248 28.15 -12.72 -24.45
C LEU A 248 29.52 -12.05 -24.50
N LEU A 249 30.01 -11.64 -23.34
CA LEU A 249 31.40 -11.32 -23.15
C LEU A 249 32.28 -12.58 -23.28
N PRO A 250 33.55 -12.46 -23.66
CA PRO A 250 34.49 -13.57 -23.64
C PRO A 250 34.58 -14.22 -22.25
N ALA A 251 34.77 -15.53 -22.20
CA ALA A 251 35.06 -16.21 -20.92
C ALA A 251 36.40 -15.72 -20.38
N GLU A 252 36.47 -15.43 -19.08
CA GLU A 252 37.77 -15.20 -18.43
C GLU A 252 38.55 -16.53 -18.42
N ASP A 253 39.70 -16.55 -19.10
CA ASP A 253 40.64 -17.68 -19.02
C ASP A 253 41.16 -17.76 -17.58
N GLY A 254 40.78 -18.81 -16.85
CA GLY A 254 41.17 -19.00 -15.46
C GLY A 254 42.69 -19.03 -15.29
N ASP A 255 43.17 -18.34 -14.26
CA ASP A 255 44.57 -18.31 -13.84
C ASP A 255 45.17 -19.73 -13.77
N GLY A 256 45.97 -20.07 -14.79
CA GLY A 256 46.94 -21.16 -14.73
C GLY A 256 48.15 -20.70 -13.95
N ASP A 257 48.32 -21.25 -12.75
CA ASP A 257 49.49 -21.03 -11.90
C ASP A 257 50.80 -21.46 -12.61
N GLY A 258 51.73 -20.51 -12.67
CA GLY A 258 53.18 -20.59 -12.87
C GLY A 258 53.83 -21.83 -13.49
N GLY A 259 54.51 -21.62 -14.62
CA GLY A 259 55.79 -22.28 -14.89
C GLY A 259 56.19 -22.38 -16.35
N GLY A 260 57.14 -21.54 -16.77
CA GLY A 260 58.15 -21.95 -17.74
C GLY A 260 58.21 -21.24 -19.10
N ASP A 261 59.25 -20.42 -19.24
CA ASP A 261 60.11 -20.20 -20.42
C ASP A 261 59.53 -19.78 -21.79
N GLY A 262 60.01 -18.62 -22.27
CA GLY A 262 60.13 -18.37 -23.72
C GLY A 262 59.86 -16.95 -24.19
N TRP A 263 60.70 -15.98 -23.81
CA TRP A 263 60.90 -14.79 -24.64
C TRP A 263 61.61 -15.20 -25.94
N GLU A 264 60.92 -15.17 -27.08
CA GLU A 264 61.40 -14.71 -28.40
C GLU A 264 60.51 -15.23 -29.54
N ARG A 265 59.75 -14.36 -30.21
CA ARG A 265 60.19 -13.82 -31.52
C ARG A 265 59.21 -12.79 -32.09
N ARG A 266 59.85 -11.77 -32.64
CA ARG A 266 59.34 -10.59 -33.33
C ARG A 266 59.04 -10.92 -34.80
N SER A 267 58.22 -10.06 -35.43
CA SER A 267 58.08 -9.82 -36.88
C SER A 267 57.11 -10.77 -37.60
N SER A 268 56.19 -10.35 -38.48
CA SER A 268 55.97 -9.09 -39.20
C SER A 268 54.68 -9.23 -40.04
N ASN A 269 54.02 -8.10 -40.31
CA ASN A 269 53.12 -7.82 -41.45
C ASN A 269 51.92 -8.77 -41.63
N THR A 270 50.68 -8.28 -41.59
CA THR A 270 50.17 -7.26 -42.49
C THR A 270 49.34 -6.20 -41.76
N GLY A 271 49.68 -4.92 -41.96
CA GLY A 271 48.76 -3.82 -41.75
C GLY A 271 47.56 -4.00 -42.67
N ALA A 272 46.42 -4.31 -42.09
CA ALA A 272 45.13 -3.97 -42.67
C ALA A 272 44.72 -2.68 -41.96
N ASP A 273 44.70 -1.60 -42.73
CA ASP A 273 44.20 -0.30 -42.34
C ASP A 273 42.92 -0.45 -41.52
N VAL A 274 42.95 -0.05 -40.25
CA VAL A 274 41.73 0.33 -39.54
C VAL A 274 41.35 1.71 -40.09
N HIS A 275 40.93 1.72 -41.35
CA HIS A 275 40.05 2.77 -41.81
C HIS A 275 38.80 2.63 -40.96
N GLY A 276 38.51 3.66 -40.17
CA GLY A 276 37.19 3.88 -39.61
C GLY A 276 36.20 3.91 -40.76
N GLN A 277 35.67 2.75 -41.11
CA GLN A 277 34.42 2.64 -41.84
C GLN A 277 33.35 3.08 -40.86
N VAL A 278 33.20 4.40 -40.74
CA VAL A 278 31.86 4.97 -40.70
C VAL A 278 31.15 4.28 -41.87
N MET A 279 30.28 3.33 -41.55
CA MET A 279 29.29 2.86 -42.49
C MET A 279 28.44 4.09 -42.81
N GLN A 280 28.90 4.92 -43.74
CA GLN A 280 28.02 5.66 -44.62
C GLN A 280 27.30 4.57 -45.41
N ALA A 281 26.26 4.02 -44.81
CA ALA A 281 25.19 3.43 -45.57
C ALA A 281 24.82 4.51 -46.60
N GLU A 282 24.93 4.17 -47.88
CA GLU A 282 24.31 4.92 -48.95
C GLU A 282 22.80 4.87 -48.72
N ALA A 283 22.30 5.68 -47.79
CA ALA A 283 20.91 6.03 -47.66
C ALA A 283 20.60 6.96 -48.84
N ALA A 284 20.40 6.35 -50.01
CA ALA A 284 19.88 7.03 -51.17
C ALA A 284 18.51 7.62 -50.81
N GLY A 285 18.48 8.90 -50.44
CA GLY A 285 17.30 9.75 -50.49
C GLY A 285 16.08 9.34 -49.65
N GLN A 286 16.21 8.48 -48.64
CA GLN A 286 15.14 8.31 -47.66
C GLN A 286 15.21 9.51 -46.71
N LEU A 287 14.33 10.49 -46.92
CA LEU A 287 13.98 11.43 -45.85
C LEU A 287 13.71 10.61 -44.60
N GLU A 288 14.44 10.86 -43.51
CA GLU A 288 14.10 10.28 -42.21
C GLU A 288 12.67 10.74 -41.89
N THR A 289 11.72 9.82 -42.03
CA THR A 289 10.32 10.07 -41.69
C THR A 289 10.00 9.34 -40.40
N SER A 290 9.10 9.90 -39.59
CA SER A 290 8.57 9.21 -38.41
C SER A 290 7.72 7.99 -38.76
N TYR A 291 7.51 7.69 -40.04
CA TYR A 291 6.68 6.58 -40.51
C TYR A 291 7.54 5.34 -40.75
N TYR A 292 7.32 4.32 -39.93
CA TYR A 292 7.83 2.97 -40.13
C TYR A 292 6.67 1.97 -40.17
N SER A 293 6.88 0.86 -40.89
CA SER A 293 5.88 -0.21 -40.96
C SER A 293 5.69 -0.84 -39.59
N LEU A 294 4.46 -0.82 -39.10
CA LEU A 294 4.12 -1.47 -37.83
C LEU A 294 3.95 -2.99 -38.02
N PRO A 295 4.31 -3.83 -37.04
CA PRO A 295 4.06 -5.28 -37.05
C PRO A 295 2.59 -5.60 -37.32
N PRO A 296 2.20 -6.78 -37.84
CA PRO A 296 0.79 -7.13 -37.99
C PRO A 296 0.03 -7.06 -36.65
N ARG A 297 -1.29 -6.85 -36.71
CA ARG A 297 -2.12 -6.88 -35.49
C ARG A 297 -2.12 -8.32 -34.91
N PRO A 298 -2.08 -8.48 -33.58
CA PRO A 298 -2.20 -9.79 -32.97
C PRO A 298 -3.51 -10.47 -33.39
N THR A 299 -3.43 -11.76 -33.72
CA THR A 299 -4.59 -12.60 -34.06
C THR A 299 -4.76 -13.80 -33.12
N ARG A 300 -3.89 -13.94 -32.11
CA ARG A 300 -3.97 -15.01 -31.10
C ARG A 300 -4.85 -14.55 -29.93
N THR A 301 -5.89 -15.34 -29.66
CA THR A 301 -6.76 -15.22 -28.47
C THR A 301 -6.65 -16.45 -27.58
N ASP A 302 -5.77 -17.39 -27.89
CA ASP A 302 -5.63 -18.61 -27.11
C ASP A 302 -5.15 -18.29 -25.70
N ARG A 303 -5.72 -19.01 -24.74
CA ARG A 303 -5.42 -18.82 -23.32
C ARG A 303 -3.99 -19.27 -23.04
N VAL A 304 -3.29 -18.50 -22.22
CA VAL A 304 -1.91 -18.82 -21.84
C VAL A 304 -1.85 -20.19 -21.17
N VAL A 305 -0.92 -21.02 -21.62
CA VAL A 305 -0.52 -22.27 -20.97
C VAL A 305 0.79 -21.99 -20.22
N ASP A 306 0.93 -22.51 -19.00
CA ASP A 306 2.09 -22.25 -18.13
C ASP A 306 3.42 -22.39 -18.91
N PRO A 307 4.34 -21.40 -18.84
CA PRO A 307 5.66 -21.58 -19.43
C PRO A 307 6.31 -22.80 -18.78
N SER A 308 6.65 -23.80 -19.61
CA SER A 308 7.28 -25.05 -19.15
C SER A 308 8.55 -24.85 -18.30
N HIS A 309 9.19 -23.68 -18.43
CA HIS A 309 10.35 -23.25 -17.65
C HIS A 309 10.22 -21.74 -17.33
N PRO A 310 9.69 -21.36 -16.15
CA PRO A 310 9.64 -19.96 -15.76
C PRO A 310 11.07 -19.39 -15.65
N PRO A 311 11.31 -18.14 -16.10
CA PRO A 311 12.63 -17.55 -16.04
C PRO A 311 13.09 -17.37 -14.59
N ALA A 312 14.31 -17.78 -14.29
CA ALA A 312 14.89 -17.57 -12.96
C ALA A 312 15.18 -16.07 -12.75
N PRO A 313 15.05 -15.57 -11.49
CA PRO A 313 15.49 -14.23 -11.13
C PRO A 313 16.93 -13.96 -11.59
N PRO A 314 17.32 -12.71 -11.90
CA PRO A 314 18.65 -12.38 -12.43
C PRO A 314 19.81 -13.00 -11.63
N ASN A 315 19.66 -13.07 -10.30
CA ASN A 315 20.69 -13.56 -9.38
C ASN A 315 20.95 -15.08 -9.43
N TRP A 316 20.14 -15.86 -10.16
CA TRP A 316 20.20 -17.34 -10.14
C TRP A 316 20.68 -17.95 -11.47
N ARG A 317 21.26 -17.15 -12.37
CA ARG A 317 21.62 -17.54 -13.75
C ARG A 317 23.09 -17.98 -13.88
N ARG A 318 23.34 -19.07 -14.62
CA ARG A 318 24.64 -19.78 -14.73
C ARG A 318 25.78 -18.99 -15.42
N THR A 319 25.46 -17.97 -16.22
CA THR A 319 26.43 -17.18 -17.01
C THR A 319 26.42 -15.70 -16.62
N ARG A 320 26.15 -15.40 -15.35
CA ARG A 320 26.07 -14.03 -14.81
C ARG A 320 27.27 -13.17 -15.20
N ASP A 321 28.47 -13.76 -15.18
CA ASP A 321 29.72 -13.02 -15.39
C ASP A 321 30.01 -12.74 -16.88
N GLN A 322 29.32 -13.40 -17.81
CA GLN A 322 29.45 -13.17 -19.26
C GLN A 322 28.31 -12.33 -19.84
N GLU A 323 27.20 -12.14 -19.12
CA GLU A 323 26.06 -11.34 -19.60
C GLU A 323 26.31 -9.84 -19.31
N PRO A 324 26.54 -9.01 -20.35
CA PRO A 324 27.12 -7.67 -20.19
C PRO A 324 26.24 -6.68 -19.42
N PHE A 325 24.92 -6.92 -19.35
CA PHE A 325 23.95 -5.97 -18.79
C PHE A 325 23.21 -6.50 -17.56
N VAL A 326 23.57 -7.66 -17.02
CA VAL A 326 22.82 -8.27 -15.91
C VAL A 326 22.77 -7.38 -14.66
N GLN A 327 23.84 -6.62 -14.38
CA GLN A 327 23.86 -5.66 -13.27
C GLN A 327 23.01 -4.42 -13.57
N ALA A 328 23.10 -3.88 -14.78
CA ALA A 328 22.32 -2.70 -15.18
C ALA A 328 20.82 -2.99 -15.26
N GLN A 329 20.45 -4.22 -15.63
CA GLN A 329 19.09 -4.70 -15.75
C GLN A 329 18.31 -4.61 -14.42
N ALA A 330 18.80 -5.25 -13.36
CA ALA A 330 18.05 -5.27 -12.09
C ALA A 330 18.18 -3.94 -11.32
N TRP A 331 19.28 -3.20 -11.50
CA TRP A 331 19.33 -1.80 -11.07
C TRP A 331 18.29 -0.96 -11.79
N GLY A 332 18.15 -1.09 -13.12
CA GLY A 332 17.17 -0.36 -13.90
C GLY A 332 15.75 -0.63 -13.42
N TRP A 333 15.42 -1.90 -13.14
CA TRP A 333 14.11 -2.27 -12.56
C TRP A 333 13.89 -1.53 -11.22
N PHE A 334 14.85 -1.61 -10.30
CA PHE A 334 14.76 -0.91 -9.02
C PHE A 334 14.63 0.61 -9.19
N ASP A 335 15.49 1.21 -10.02
CA ASP A 335 15.51 2.65 -10.31
C ASP A 335 14.15 3.11 -10.84
N SER A 336 13.57 2.38 -11.80
CA SER A 336 12.26 2.72 -12.37
C SER A 336 11.14 2.71 -11.32
N ALA A 337 11.16 1.77 -10.37
CA ALA A 337 10.19 1.77 -9.26
C ALA A 337 10.32 3.05 -8.39
N THR A 338 11.53 3.59 -8.25
CA THR A 338 11.76 4.80 -7.45
C THR A 338 11.18 6.07 -8.06
N TRP A 339 10.94 6.10 -9.37
CA TRP A 339 10.31 7.23 -10.05
C TRP A 339 8.84 7.41 -9.65
N HIS A 340 8.22 6.35 -9.12
CA HIS A 340 6.82 6.30 -8.72
C HIS A 340 6.61 6.37 -7.22
N TYR A 341 7.61 6.78 -6.43
CA TYR A 341 7.51 6.84 -4.97
C TYR A 341 6.29 7.63 -4.47
N GLY A 342 5.82 8.63 -5.22
CA GLY A 342 4.75 9.48 -4.75
C GLY A 342 5.22 10.32 -3.57
N SER A 343 4.43 10.38 -2.50
CA SER A 343 4.75 11.19 -1.32
C SER A 343 5.70 10.50 -0.34
N THR A 344 6.70 11.24 0.13
CA THR A 344 7.70 10.79 1.13
C THR A 344 8.04 11.94 2.08
N ARG A 345 8.97 11.72 3.04
CA ARG A 345 9.55 12.81 3.85
C ARG A 345 10.16 13.96 3.03
N ALA A 346 10.59 13.72 1.80
CA ALA A 346 11.13 14.77 0.94
C ALA A 346 10.04 15.70 0.35
N GLY A 347 8.77 15.44 0.66
CA GLY A 347 7.61 16.16 0.15
C GLY A 347 6.86 15.37 -0.94
N PRO A 348 5.95 16.03 -1.66
CA PRO A 348 5.14 15.37 -2.69
C PRO A 348 6.02 15.03 -3.90
N GLY A 349 6.04 13.76 -4.29
CA GLY A 349 6.60 13.28 -5.56
C GLY A 349 5.51 12.77 -6.50
N ALA A 350 5.93 12.31 -7.68
CA ALA A 350 5.05 11.65 -8.62
C ALA A 350 4.84 10.19 -8.21
N GLY A 351 3.58 9.73 -8.16
CA GLY A 351 3.26 8.32 -8.27
C GLY A 351 3.25 7.87 -9.73
N GLU A 352 2.61 6.74 -10.03
CA GLU A 352 2.30 6.38 -11.42
C GLU A 352 1.24 7.32 -11.98
N VAL A 353 1.64 8.21 -12.89
CA VAL A 353 0.79 9.29 -13.45
C VAL A 353 0.04 8.90 -14.73
N ARG A 354 0.41 7.78 -15.36
CA ARG A 354 -0.20 7.29 -16.60
C ARG A 354 -1.47 6.50 -16.35
N ALA A 355 -1.72 6.02 -15.14
CA ALA A 355 -3.03 5.53 -14.71
C ALA A 355 -3.71 6.63 -13.88
N LYS A 356 -4.87 7.15 -14.30
CA LYS A 356 -5.54 8.24 -13.58
C LYS A 356 -6.78 7.72 -12.87
N VAL A 357 -6.85 7.91 -11.55
CA VAL A 357 -8.01 7.49 -10.76
C VAL A 357 -9.27 8.24 -11.21
N LEU A 358 -10.34 7.50 -11.45
CA LEU A 358 -11.66 8.03 -11.71
C LEU A 358 -12.35 8.23 -10.36
N GLY A 359 -12.59 9.49 -9.94
CA GLY A 359 -12.92 9.85 -8.56
C GLY A 359 -14.10 9.09 -7.92
N CYS A 360 -15.15 8.82 -8.68
CA CYS A 360 -16.33 8.06 -8.22
C CYS A 360 -16.18 6.54 -8.31
N GLY A 361 -15.05 6.04 -8.82
CA GLY A 361 -14.74 4.62 -8.94
C GLY A 361 -13.80 4.10 -7.85
N LEU A 362 -13.70 4.79 -6.71
CA LEU A 362 -12.85 4.41 -5.58
C LEU A 362 -13.67 3.66 -4.51
N LEU A 363 -13.50 2.34 -4.46
CA LEU A 363 -14.10 1.46 -3.48
C LEU A 363 -13.09 1.16 -2.37
N SER A 364 -13.52 1.10 -1.11
CA SER A 364 -12.65 0.73 0.00
C SER A 364 -13.36 -0.13 1.05
N TYR A 365 -12.70 -1.17 1.49
CA TYR A 365 -13.16 -2.06 2.58
C TYR A 365 -12.90 -1.48 3.97
N TYR A 366 -12.36 -0.27 4.05
CA TYR A 366 -12.39 0.55 5.25
C TYR A 366 -13.71 1.32 5.42
N ALA A 367 -14.58 1.31 4.40
CA ALA A 367 -15.85 2.01 4.46
C ALA A 367 -16.77 1.53 5.59
N PRO A 368 -17.59 2.40 6.19
CA PRO A 368 -18.54 2.04 7.25
C PRO A 368 -19.52 0.93 6.84
N ARG A 369 -19.84 0.82 5.54
CA ARG A 369 -20.71 -0.25 5.00
C ARG A 369 -20.14 -1.66 5.27
N PHE A 370 -18.83 -1.79 5.47
CA PHE A 370 -18.14 -3.04 5.81
C PHE A 370 -17.75 -3.06 7.30
N ALA A 371 -18.65 -2.64 8.19
CA ALA A 371 -18.41 -2.49 9.63
C ALA A 371 -17.80 -3.75 10.29
N ASN A 372 -18.15 -4.95 9.82
CA ASN A 372 -17.56 -6.20 10.32
C ASN A 372 -16.04 -6.23 10.16
N GLN A 373 -15.48 -5.63 9.10
CA GLN A 373 -14.03 -5.53 8.92
C GLN A 373 -13.40 -4.66 10.00
N SER A 374 -14.05 -3.55 10.37
CA SER A 374 -13.61 -2.69 11.48
C SER A 374 -13.74 -3.39 12.83
N LEU A 375 -14.82 -4.14 13.06
CA LEU A 375 -15.02 -4.92 14.28
C LEU A 375 -13.98 -6.03 14.43
N ASN A 376 -13.70 -6.77 13.36
CA ASN A 376 -12.69 -7.83 13.35
C ASN A 376 -11.30 -7.28 13.70
N ARG A 377 -10.87 -6.18 13.06
CA ARG A 377 -9.61 -5.52 13.43
C ARG A 377 -9.58 -5.09 14.89
N ALA A 378 -10.68 -4.53 15.40
CA ALA A 378 -10.75 -4.07 16.77
C ALA A 378 -10.63 -5.20 17.81
N LEU A 379 -11.03 -6.44 17.49
CA LEU A 379 -10.85 -7.60 18.38
C LEU A 379 -9.38 -7.88 18.67
N ASP A 380 -8.51 -7.63 17.69
CA ASP A 380 -7.08 -7.91 17.78
C ASP A 380 -6.30 -6.67 18.24
N GLU A 381 -6.64 -5.50 17.71
CA GLU A 381 -5.94 -4.24 18.00
C GLU A 381 -6.21 -3.70 19.41
N ARG A 382 -7.44 -3.83 19.94
CA ARG A 382 -7.75 -3.28 21.27
C ARG A 382 -6.87 -3.87 22.38
N PRO A 383 -6.73 -5.20 22.51
CA PRO A 383 -5.81 -5.77 23.49
C PRO A 383 -4.35 -5.51 23.12
N ALA A 384 -3.97 -5.61 21.84
CA ALA A 384 -2.56 -5.49 21.42
C ALA A 384 -1.99 -4.06 21.57
N LEU A 385 -2.82 -3.03 21.36
CA LEU A 385 -2.44 -1.61 21.37
C LEU A 385 -2.92 -0.85 22.61
N ASN A 386 -3.38 -1.58 23.64
CA ASN A 386 -3.89 -1.01 24.90
C ASN A 386 -5.01 0.03 24.68
N LEU A 387 -6.01 -0.30 23.87
CA LEU A 387 -7.18 0.55 23.63
C LEU A 387 -8.35 0.17 24.55
N THR A 388 -9.26 1.10 24.79
CA THR A 388 -10.57 0.83 25.41
C THR A 388 -11.56 0.23 24.41
N ASP A 389 -12.73 -0.18 24.87
CA ASP A 389 -13.83 -0.61 23.99
C ASP A 389 -14.32 0.49 23.03
N GLN A 390 -14.08 1.76 23.38
CA GLN A 390 -14.37 2.92 22.54
C GLN A 390 -13.19 3.30 21.62
N GLY A 391 -12.13 2.48 21.59
CA GLY A 391 -10.94 2.74 20.78
C GLY A 391 -10.04 3.86 21.32
N ILE A 392 -10.22 4.30 22.57
CA ILE A 392 -9.38 5.33 23.18
C ILE A 392 -8.08 4.68 23.66
N TRP A 393 -6.95 5.29 23.35
CA TRP A 393 -5.65 4.80 23.81
C TRP A 393 -5.44 5.08 25.30
N LYS A 394 -5.10 4.04 26.08
CA LYS A 394 -4.86 4.15 27.53
C LYS A 394 -3.41 4.52 27.89
N GLY A 395 -2.56 4.79 26.89
CA GLY A 395 -1.12 4.99 27.05
C GLY A 395 -0.32 3.69 26.87
N GLU A 396 0.96 3.75 27.14
CA GLU A 396 1.94 2.68 26.93
C GLU A 396 1.77 1.47 27.85
N GLY A 397 0.93 1.56 28.89
CA GLY A 397 0.77 0.54 29.92
C GLY A 397 1.82 0.65 31.04
N ALA A 398 1.69 -0.15 32.09
CA ALA A 398 2.45 0.03 33.34
C ALA A 398 3.98 -0.12 33.20
N GLU A 399 4.46 -0.86 32.20
CA GLU A 399 5.89 -1.10 31.94
C GLU A 399 6.29 -0.72 30.51
N GLY A 400 5.45 0.05 29.82
CA GLY A 400 5.61 0.34 28.40
C GLY A 400 6.57 1.48 28.08
N ASN A 401 7.12 1.48 26.87
CA ASN A 401 7.83 2.63 26.32
C ASN A 401 6.89 3.40 25.38
N ARG A 402 6.62 4.68 25.72
CA ARG A 402 5.70 5.54 24.96
C ARG A 402 6.07 5.69 23.49
N THR A 403 7.35 5.85 23.16
CA THR A 403 7.82 5.97 21.77
C THR A 403 7.53 4.70 20.99
N VAL A 404 7.79 3.53 21.59
CA VAL A 404 7.51 2.24 20.96
C VAL A 404 6.00 2.05 20.76
N ALA A 405 5.18 2.37 21.76
CA ALA A 405 3.73 2.26 21.67
C ALA A 405 3.13 3.19 20.59
N LEU A 406 3.61 4.44 20.51
CA LEU A 406 3.22 5.37 19.45
C LEU A 406 3.63 4.87 18.05
N ASN A 407 4.82 4.28 17.91
CA ASN A 407 5.25 3.67 16.64
C ASN A 407 4.35 2.49 16.23
N GLN A 408 3.92 1.65 17.18
CA GLN A 408 2.98 0.58 16.91
C GLN A 408 1.63 1.12 16.41
N LEU A 409 1.11 2.17 17.06
CA LEU A 409 -0.11 2.85 16.61
C LEU A 409 0.05 3.43 15.20
N ARG A 410 1.14 4.14 14.91
CA ARG A 410 1.43 4.73 13.59
C ARG A 410 1.47 3.70 12.47
N ARG A 411 1.97 2.51 12.76
CA ARG A 411 2.26 1.46 11.77
C ARG A 411 1.20 0.37 11.67
N ARG A 412 0.15 0.42 12.49
CA ARG A 412 -0.87 -0.64 12.61
C ARG A 412 -1.51 -1.07 11.29
N ARG A 413 -1.77 -0.12 10.38
CA ARG A 413 -2.34 -0.38 9.05
C ARG A 413 -1.55 -1.41 8.23
N ARG A 414 -0.23 -1.53 8.46
CA ARG A 414 0.65 -2.46 7.75
C ARG A 414 0.21 -3.93 7.89
N TYR A 415 -0.51 -4.24 8.96
CA TYR A 415 -0.94 -5.60 9.29
C TYR A 415 -2.44 -5.83 9.11
N HIS A 416 -3.18 -4.82 8.64
CA HIS A 416 -4.57 -5.06 8.26
C HIS A 416 -4.59 -6.04 7.10
N HIS A 417 -5.43 -7.06 7.16
CA HIS A 417 -5.66 -7.99 6.06
C HIS A 417 -7.07 -8.56 6.19
N LEU A 418 -7.56 -9.22 5.13
CA LEU A 418 -8.97 -9.56 4.98
C LEU A 418 -9.26 -11.04 5.30
N ALA A 419 -8.39 -11.73 6.04
CA ALA A 419 -8.57 -13.16 6.30
C ALA A 419 -9.77 -13.50 7.20
N ALA A 420 -10.32 -12.51 7.89
CA ALA A 420 -11.55 -12.66 8.67
C ALA A 420 -12.83 -12.59 7.82
N VAL A 421 -12.72 -12.23 6.53
CA VAL A 421 -13.86 -12.19 5.60
C VAL A 421 -14.38 -13.60 5.35
N VAL A 422 -15.67 -13.81 5.61
CA VAL A 422 -16.38 -15.06 5.28
C VAL A 422 -16.93 -15.03 3.85
N PRO A 423 -17.22 -16.19 3.22
CA PRO A 423 -17.69 -16.24 1.83
C PRO A 423 -18.92 -15.36 1.53
N GLU A 424 -19.85 -15.25 2.48
CA GLU A 424 -21.03 -14.40 2.35
C GLU A 424 -20.67 -12.90 2.30
N GLU A 425 -19.69 -12.48 3.10
CA GLU A 425 -19.15 -11.12 3.07
C GLU A 425 -18.38 -10.84 1.79
N ALA A 426 -17.56 -11.79 1.33
CA ALA A 426 -16.86 -11.68 0.06
C ALA A 426 -17.83 -11.51 -1.11
N ALA A 427 -18.94 -12.26 -1.11
CA ALA A 427 -19.99 -12.12 -2.11
C ALA A 427 -20.65 -10.72 -2.07
N MET A 428 -20.92 -10.19 -0.88
CA MET A 428 -21.46 -8.83 -0.73
C MET A 428 -20.47 -7.77 -1.23
N MET A 429 -19.19 -7.89 -0.88
CA MET A 429 -18.12 -7.01 -1.36
C MET A 429 -18.02 -7.03 -2.89
N ARG A 430 -18.06 -8.21 -3.50
CA ARG A 430 -18.03 -8.35 -4.96
C ARG A 430 -19.26 -7.72 -5.63
N VAL A 431 -20.46 -7.93 -5.09
CA VAL A 431 -21.69 -7.31 -5.60
C VAL A 431 -21.63 -5.78 -5.51
N ASP A 432 -21.08 -5.26 -4.41
CA ASP A 432 -20.86 -3.83 -4.17
C ASP A 432 -19.91 -3.23 -5.23
N SER A 433 -18.76 -3.87 -5.46
CA SER A 433 -17.80 -3.53 -6.52
C SER A 433 -18.46 -3.54 -7.89
N GLU A 434 -19.15 -4.61 -8.27
CA GLU A 434 -19.79 -4.71 -9.58
C GLU A 434 -20.87 -3.63 -9.79
N ARG A 435 -21.61 -3.25 -8.75
CA ARG A 435 -22.56 -2.13 -8.82
C ARG A 435 -21.83 -0.82 -9.14
N ALA A 436 -20.81 -0.46 -8.37
CA ALA A 436 -20.10 0.81 -8.55
C ALA A 436 -19.46 0.89 -9.95
N LEU A 437 -18.83 -0.20 -10.38
CA LEU A 437 -18.19 -0.29 -11.69
C LEU A 437 -19.21 -0.17 -12.84
N ARG A 438 -20.40 -0.78 -12.71
CA ARG A 438 -21.48 -0.63 -13.71
C ARG A 438 -22.00 0.81 -13.79
N ALA A 439 -22.18 1.49 -12.65
CA ALA A 439 -22.62 2.88 -12.61
C ALA A 439 -21.60 3.79 -13.34
N LEU A 440 -20.31 3.58 -13.09
CA LEU A 440 -19.22 4.31 -13.75
C LEU A 440 -19.20 4.09 -15.28
N LEU A 441 -19.49 2.87 -15.75
CA LEU A 441 -19.58 2.58 -17.18
C LEU A 441 -20.76 3.28 -17.86
N ARG A 442 -21.87 3.50 -17.16
CA ARG A 442 -23.03 4.24 -17.66
C ARG A 442 -22.85 5.76 -17.60
N GLY A 443 -21.84 6.25 -16.87
CA GLY A 443 -21.67 7.67 -16.60
C GLY A 443 -22.72 8.23 -15.64
N GLU A 444 -23.26 7.37 -14.76
CA GLU A 444 -24.23 7.74 -13.73
C GLU A 444 -23.50 8.17 -12.43
N ASP A 445 -24.09 9.11 -11.68
CA ASP A 445 -23.81 9.38 -10.26
C ASP A 445 -22.35 9.70 -9.88
N CYS A 446 -21.62 10.50 -10.68
CA CYS A 446 -20.30 11.02 -10.33
C CYS A 446 -20.31 12.53 -10.13
N THR A 447 -19.81 13.03 -9.00
CA THR A 447 -19.66 14.48 -8.81
C THR A 447 -18.47 15.07 -9.57
N GLY A 448 -17.53 14.24 -9.99
CA GLY A 448 -16.25 14.68 -10.56
C GLY A 448 -15.25 15.18 -9.53
N ALA A 449 -15.48 14.94 -8.23
CA ALA A 449 -14.55 15.28 -7.17
C ALA A 449 -13.22 14.53 -7.32
N ASP A 450 -12.11 15.27 -7.24
CA ASP A 450 -10.77 14.72 -7.20
C ASP A 450 -10.40 14.37 -5.75
N TRP A 451 -10.84 13.19 -5.31
CA TRP A 451 -10.59 12.69 -3.95
C TRP A 451 -9.11 12.43 -3.67
N VAL A 452 -8.34 12.01 -4.67
CA VAL A 452 -6.90 11.76 -4.53
C VAL A 452 -6.17 13.09 -4.34
N GLY A 453 -6.44 14.09 -5.19
CA GLY A 453 -5.88 15.43 -5.06
C GLY A 453 -6.26 16.12 -3.75
N MET A 454 -7.53 16.02 -3.34
CA MET A 454 -8.02 16.59 -2.07
C MET A 454 -7.31 15.98 -0.86
N THR A 455 -7.20 14.65 -0.81
CA THR A 455 -6.54 13.96 0.31
C THR A 455 -5.03 14.23 0.31
N ALA A 456 -4.38 14.34 -0.85
CA ALA A 456 -2.99 14.75 -0.97
C ALA A 456 -2.73 16.16 -0.44
N GLU A 457 -3.57 17.15 -0.79
CA GLU A 457 -3.44 18.50 -0.25
C GLU A 457 -3.54 18.51 1.28
N ILE A 458 -4.51 17.78 1.83
CA ILE A 458 -4.72 17.68 3.28
C ILE A 458 -3.51 17.06 3.97
N VAL A 459 -2.97 15.94 3.44
CA VAL A 459 -1.80 15.28 4.02
C VAL A 459 -0.63 16.25 4.07
N GLN A 460 -0.23 16.81 2.91
CA GLN A 460 0.92 17.69 2.80
C GLN A 460 0.87 18.87 3.77
N ARG A 461 -0.26 19.60 3.79
CA ARG A 461 -0.40 20.78 4.66
C ARG A 461 -0.41 20.41 6.13
N THR A 462 -0.99 19.26 6.47
CA THR A 462 -1.14 18.83 7.86
C THR A 462 0.18 18.27 8.40
N THR A 463 0.91 17.46 7.63
CA THR A 463 2.20 16.91 8.04
C THR A 463 3.20 18.04 8.28
N ASP A 464 3.30 18.98 7.35
CA ASP A 464 4.18 20.15 7.48
C ASP A 464 3.83 20.99 8.72
N HIS A 465 2.54 21.24 8.94
CA HIS A 465 2.10 22.03 10.08
C HIS A 465 2.39 21.33 11.42
N LEU A 466 2.12 20.02 11.52
CA LEU A 466 2.40 19.22 12.73
C LEU A 466 3.90 19.18 13.03
N THR A 467 4.74 18.94 12.01
CA THR A 467 6.20 18.91 12.18
C THR A 467 6.76 20.27 12.57
N MET A 468 6.34 21.35 11.91
CA MET A 468 6.79 22.69 12.24
C MET A 468 6.41 23.05 13.68
N LEU A 469 5.16 22.80 14.07
CA LEU A 469 4.66 23.12 15.40
C LEU A 469 5.36 22.29 16.50
N ASP A 470 5.54 20.98 16.32
CA ASP A 470 6.30 20.16 17.29
C ASP A 470 7.75 20.64 17.41
N SER A 471 8.39 21.04 16.31
CA SER A 471 9.77 21.57 16.36
C SER A 471 9.88 22.85 17.19
N GLN A 472 8.92 23.77 17.04
CA GLN A 472 8.89 25.02 17.81
C GLN A 472 8.56 24.78 19.28
N LEU A 473 7.66 23.83 19.57
CA LEU A 473 7.37 23.43 20.95
C LEU A 473 8.58 22.74 21.61
N ALA A 474 9.33 21.94 20.85
CA ALA A 474 10.57 21.31 21.33
C ALA A 474 11.68 22.34 21.59
N ALA A 475 11.67 23.47 20.90
CA ALA A 475 12.59 24.59 21.08
C ALA A 475 12.23 25.53 22.25
N ALA A 476 11.31 25.12 23.13
CA ALA A 476 10.94 25.91 24.31
C ALA A 476 12.18 26.28 25.16
N PRO A 477 12.27 27.53 25.67
CA PRO A 477 13.36 27.94 26.54
C PRO A 477 13.51 27.02 27.76
N PRO A 478 14.76 26.71 28.18
CA PRO A 478 15.01 25.83 29.33
C PRO A 478 14.52 26.41 30.65
N ASP A 479 14.39 27.74 30.75
CA ASP A 479 13.74 28.42 31.87
C ASP A 479 12.62 29.33 31.36
N LEU A 480 11.39 28.81 31.39
CA LEU A 480 10.20 29.56 30.99
C LEU A 480 9.86 30.71 31.96
N ARG A 481 10.57 30.83 33.11
CA ARG A 481 10.46 31.98 34.04
C ARG A 481 11.08 33.25 33.50
N ASN A 482 12.00 33.14 32.53
CA ASN A 482 12.49 34.30 31.81
C ASN A 482 11.37 34.83 30.90
N ARG A 483 10.67 35.86 31.39
CA ARG A 483 9.50 36.45 30.72
C ARG A 483 9.77 36.87 29.28
N THR A 484 10.94 37.44 28.99
CA THR A 484 11.27 37.88 27.63
C THR A 484 11.43 36.70 26.70
N ALA A 485 12.22 35.70 27.11
CA ALA A 485 12.43 34.48 26.33
C ALA A 485 11.12 33.69 26.12
N ALA A 486 10.32 33.53 27.17
CA ALA A 486 9.03 32.86 27.10
C ALA A 486 8.02 33.63 26.21
N ARG A 487 8.03 34.97 26.26
CA ARG A 487 7.17 35.81 25.43
C ARG A 487 7.54 35.70 23.95
N ASP A 488 8.82 35.80 23.63
CA ASP A 488 9.30 35.77 22.25
C ASP A 488 9.06 34.38 21.64
N TRP A 489 9.37 33.31 22.38
CA TRP A 489 9.04 31.94 21.98
C TRP A 489 7.53 31.71 21.82
N LEU A 490 6.70 32.16 22.78
CA LEU A 490 5.24 31.99 22.68
C LEU A 490 4.65 32.80 21.52
N ALA A 491 5.26 33.92 21.14
CA ALA A 491 4.87 34.70 19.96
C ALA A 491 5.11 33.89 18.66
N GLU A 492 6.24 33.18 18.56
CA GLU A 492 6.55 32.31 17.42
C GLU A 492 5.58 31.12 17.33
N VAL A 493 5.36 30.42 18.45
CA VAL A 493 4.40 29.31 18.52
C VAL A 493 2.98 29.77 18.17
N ARG A 494 2.58 30.96 18.67
CA ARG A 494 1.30 31.59 18.34
C ARG A 494 1.19 31.94 16.86
N ALA A 495 2.24 32.48 16.25
CA ALA A 495 2.25 32.79 14.83
C ALA A 495 2.09 31.52 13.98
N GLN A 496 2.77 30.43 14.35
CA GLN A 496 2.64 29.16 13.66
C GLN A 496 1.24 28.58 13.80
N SER A 497 0.70 28.50 15.02
CA SER A 497 -0.67 28.05 15.27
C SER A 497 -1.71 28.91 14.54
N HIS A 498 -1.50 30.23 14.47
CA HIS A 498 -2.38 31.14 13.73
C HIS A 498 -2.44 30.83 12.24
N LEU A 499 -1.35 30.39 11.59
CA LEU A 499 -1.36 30.02 10.17
C LEU A 499 -2.32 28.87 9.86
N PHE A 500 -2.46 27.92 10.79
CA PHE A 500 -3.53 26.92 10.68
C PHE A 500 -4.89 27.58 10.97
N ALA A 501 -4.96 28.39 12.05
CA ALA A 501 -6.23 28.88 12.56
C ALA A 501 -6.98 29.88 11.68
N VAL A 502 -6.23 30.68 10.90
CA VAL A 502 -6.73 31.89 10.22
C VAL A 502 -7.82 31.61 9.19
N ALA A 503 -7.88 30.39 8.62
CA ALA A 503 -8.84 30.05 7.59
C ALA A 503 -10.27 29.82 8.13
N PHE A 504 -10.45 29.77 9.45
CA PHE A 504 -11.73 29.43 10.07
C PHE A 504 -12.01 30.19 11.39
N LEU A 505 -11.00 30.78 12.03
CA LEU A 505 -11.14 31.53 13.29
C LEU A 505 -11.54 32.99 13.05
N GLU A 506 -12.54 33.44 13.80
CA GLU A 506 -12.94 34.85 13.88
C GLU A 506 -12.58 35.40 15.25
N TYR A 507 -11.65 36.36 15.31
CA TYR A 507 -11.18 36.89 16.60
C TYR A 507 -12.30 37.66 17.33
N PRO A 508 -12.44 37.51 18.66
CA PRO A 508 -13.45 38.23 19.43
C PRO A 508 -13.18 39.75 19.38
N PRO A 509 -14.23 40.58 19.21
CA PRO A 509 -14.09 42.02 18.94
C PRO A 509 -13.68 42.87 20.15
N SER A 510 -13.80 42.36 21.38
CA SER A 510 -13.52 43.12 22.62
C SER A 510 -12.48 42.41 23.51
N SER A 511 -11.72 43.20 24.28
CA SER A 511 -10.77 42.67 25.26
C SER A 511 -11.39 42.20 26.57
N ALA A 512 -12.69 42.44 26.79
CA ALA A 512 -13.40 42.15 28.04
C ALA A 512 -13.93 40.70 28.11
N ASP A 513 -14.05 40.01 26.99
CA ASP A 513 -14.58 38.62 26.89
C ASP A 513 -13.47 37.56 26.82
N ARG A 514 -12.23 37.94 27.15
CA ARG A 514 -11.03 37.25 26.64
C ARG A 514 -10.74 35.88 27.22
N GLU A 515 -11.07 35.58 28.47
CA GLU A 515 -10.59 34.33 29.08
C GLU A 515 -11.48 33.13 28.73
N ASP A 516 -12.80 33.29 28.87
CA ASP A 516 -13.77 32.23 28.54
C ASP A 516 -13.93 32.02 27.02
N ALA A 517 -13.64 33.04 26.20
CA ALA A 517 -13.71 32.93 24.74
C ALA A 517 -12.72 31.88 24.20
N TRP A 518 -11.54 31.76 24.81
CA TRP A 518 -10.49 30.80 24.41
C TRP A 518 -10.65 29.41 25.05
N SER A 519 -11.79 29.14 25.68
CA SER A 519 -12.15 27.79 26.14
C SER A 519 -12.60 26.92 24.97
N THR A 520 -12.26 25.62 25.00
CA THR A 520 -12.79 24.63 24.03
C THR A 520 -14.30 24.40 24.16
N ARG A 521 -14.91 24.88 25.25
CA ARG A 521 -16.37 24.85 25.46
C ARG A 521 -17.08 26.10 24.96
N SER A 522 -16.35 27.07 24.40
CA SER A 522 -16.93 28.33 23.96
C SER A 522 -17.70 28.15 22.64
N LYS A 523 -18.67 29.04 22.41
CA LYS A 523 -19.37 29.13 21.12
C LYS A 523 -18.40 29.38 19.96
N LEU A 524 -17.39 30.22 20.22
CA LEU A 524 -16.34 30.52 19.25
C LEU A 524 -15.59 29.27 18.82
N PHE A 525 -15.21 28.38 19.76
CA PHE A 525 -14.57 27.12 19.42
C PHE A 525 -15.47 26.24 18.55
N GLY A 526 -16.75 26.09 18.92
CA GLY A 526 -17.72 25.28 18.16
C GLY A 526 -17.91 25.76 16.71
N GLU A 527 -18.08 27.06 16.51
CA GLU A 527 -18.21 27.66 15.16
C GLU A 527 -16.92 27.51 14.35
N THR A 528 -15.77 27.73 14.99
CA THR A 528 -14.45 27.59 14.37
C THR A 528 -14.18 26.13 13.96
N TYR A 529 -14.50 25.18 14.83
CA TYR A 529 -14.38 23.74 14.58
C TYR A 529 -15.25 23.29 13.41
N SER A 530 -16.51 23.74 13.37
CA SER A 530 -17.43 23.42 12.26
C SER A 530 -16.89 23.91 10.91
N ARG A 531 -16.43 25.18 10.84
CA ARG A 531 -15.79 25.74 9.64
C ARG A 531 -14.54 24.95 9.22
N CYS A 532 -13.75 24.50 10.19
CA CYS A 532 -12.54 23.70 9.94
C CYS A 532 -12.90 22.31 9.39
N ARG A 533 -13.71 21.54 10.13
CA ARG A 533 -14.06 20.15 9.84
C ARG A 533 -14.66 19.96 8.45
N TYR A 534 -15.57 20.84 8.06
CA TYR A 534 -16.34 20.71 6.81
C TYR A 534 -15.76 21.50 5.63
N ARG A 535 -14.57 22.10 5.77
CA ARG A 535 -14.02 23.01 4.75
C ARG A 535 -13.95 22.40 3.35
N TYR A 536 -13.58 21.12 3.24
CA TYR A 536 -13.42 20.44 1.95
C TYR A 536 -14.74 19.85 1.39
N THR A 537 -15.76 19.70 2.23
CA THR A 537 -16.97 18.93 1.91
C THR A 537 -18.27 19.72 2.09
N ARG A 538 -18.22 20.99 2.52
CA ARG A 538 -19.42 21.79 2.84
C ARG A 538 -20.44 21.83 1.70
N LEU A 539 -19.96 21.97 0.47
CA LEU A 539 -20.82 22.00 -0.73
C LEU A 539 -21.35 20.62 -1.13
N MET A 540 -20.82 19.54 -0.57
CA MET A 540 -21.31 18.19 -0.79
C MET A 540 -22.44 17.81 0.18
N ALA A 541 -22.90 18.77 0.99
CA ALA A 541 -23.98 18.58 1.94
C ALA A 541 -25.34 18.49 1.24
N PRO A 542 -26.30 17.69 1.74
CA PRO A 542 -27.57 17.44 1.05
C PRO A 542 -28.42 18.70 0.84
N ASP A 543 -28.23 19.72 1.69
CA ASP A 543 -28.95 21.00 1.66
C ASP A 543 -28.49 21.96 0.54
N GLU A 544 -27.31 21.73 -0.04
CA GLU A 544 -26.72 22.63 -1.05
C GLU A 544 -27.15 22.32 -2.50
N GLY A 545 -28.06 21.37 -2.71
CA GLY A 545 -28.63 21.08 -4.02
C GLY A 545 -27.64 20.51 -5.06
N VAL A 546 -26.47 20.05 -4.62
CA VAL A 546 -25.47 19.36 -5.45
C VAL A 546 -25.97 17.94 -5.79
N SER A 547 -25.52 17.41 -6.93
CA SER A 547 -25.81 16.03 -7.37
C SER A 547 -25.65 15.05 -6.20
N PRO A 548 -26.55 14.06 -6.05
CA PRO A 548 -26.45 13.09 -4.98
C PRO A 548 -25.13 12.34 -5.09
N LEU A 549 -24.35 12.32 -4.00
CA LEU A 549 -23.11 11.56 -3.93
C LEU A 549 -23.39 10.07 -4.13
N SER A 550 -22.55 9.40 -4.93
CA SER A 550 -22.55 7.94 -4.97
C SER A 550 -22.31 7.36 -3.57
N PRO A 551 -22.66 6.09 -3.30
CA PRO A 551 -22.29 5.45 -2.04
C PRO A 551 -20.80 5.62 -1.72
N GLU A 552 -19.92 5.38 -2.70
CA GLU A 552 -18.46 5.45 -2.56
C GLU A 552 -18.01 6.89 -2.22
N GLU A 553 -18.58 7.89 -2.90
CA GLU A 553 -18.31 9.30 -2.60
C GLU A 553 -18.80 9.72 -1.21
N ARG A 554 -19.88 9.13 -0.70
CA ARG A 554 -20.33 9.36 0.69
C ARG A 554 -19.33 8.80 1.71
N ASP A 555 -18.72 7.65 1.44
CA ASP A 555 -17.68 7.10 2.33
C ASP A 555 -16.42 7.96 2.31
N LEU A 556 -16.03 8.46 1.14
CA LEU A 556 -14.87 9.35 1.00
C LEU A 556 -15.12 10.68 1.70
N ARG A 557 -16.31 11.27 1.52
CA ARG A 557 -16.74 12.44 2.28
C ARG A 557 -16.67 12.20 3.79
N TRP A 558 -17.22 11.08 4.27
CA TRP A 558 -17.16 10.71 5.68
C TRP A 558 -15.72 10.58 6.17
N ALA A 559 -14.86 9.89 5.43
CA ALA A 559 -13.46 9.71 5.81
C ALA A 559 -12.70 11.04 5.86
N VAL A 560 -12.96 11.97 4.94
CA VAL A 560 -12.40 13.33 4.96
C VAL A 560 -12.90 14.10 6.18
N GLU A 561 -14.21 14.12 6.43
CA GLU A 561 -14.80 14.86 7.55
C GLU A 561 -14.35 14.33 8.92
N GLU A 562 -14.23 13.02 9.07
CA GLU A 562 -13.76 12.39 10.31
C GLU A 562 -12.25 12.60 10.50
N THR A 563 -11.44 12.38 9.46
CA THR A 563 -9.97 12.50 9.55
C THR A 563 -9.56 13.94 9.75
N TYR A 564 -10.05 14.86 8.92
CA TYR A 564 -9.77 16.28 9.07
C TYR A 564 -10.48 16.87 10.30
N GLY A 565 -11.63 16.33 10.70
CA GLY A 565 -12.28 16.67 11.96
C GLY A 565 -11.41 16.36 13.19
N ALA A 566 -10.68 15.24 13.19
CA ALA A 566 -9.72 14.93 14.25
C ALA A 566 -8.52 15.90 14.26
N VAL A 567 -7.97 16.22 13.07
CA VAL A 567 -6.92 17.23 12.88
C VAL A 567 -7.37 18.58 13.45
N CYS A 568 -8.54 19.06 13.01
CA CYS A 568 -9.16 20.28 13.48
C CYS A 568 -9.35 20.28 14.99
N SER A 569 -9.86 19.18 15.57
CA SER A 569 -10.10 19.12 17.02
C SER A 569 -8.83 19.36 17.83
N VAL A 570 -7.75 18.67 17.47
CA VAL A 570 -6.48 18.76 18.21
C VAL A 570 -5.81 20.10 17.94
N LEU A 571 -5.59 20.47 16.68
CA LEU A 571 -4.87 21.70 16.34
C LEU A 571 -5.64 22.97 16.77
N LEU A 572 -6.97 22.97 16.74
CA LEU A 572 -7.76 24.07 17.30
C LEU A 572 -7.69 24.12 18.81
N THR A 573 -7.71 22.97 19.48
CA THR A 573 -7.53 22.94 20.94
C THR A 573 -6.20 23.57 21.31
N LEU A 574 -5.11 23.16 20.66
CA LEU A 574 -3.79 23.79 20.86
C LEU A 574 -3.86 25.29 20.57
N SER A 575 -4.47 25.69 19.46
CA SER A 575 -4.55 27.10 19.06
C SER A 575 -5.30 27.97 20.09
N PHE A 576 -6.42 27.47 20.62
CA PHE A 576 -7.20 28.17 21.65
C PHE A 576 -6.44 28.20 22.98
N GLU A 577 -5.75 27.12 23.36
CA GLU A 577 -4.92 27.13 24.56
C GLU A 577 -3.73 28.08 24.45
N ILE A 578 -3.10 28.20 23.28
CA ILE A 578 -2.03 29.15 22.98
C ILE A 578 -2.54 30.59 23.04
N GLU A 579 -3.67 30.90 22.40
CA GLU A 579 -4.29 32.23 22.46
C GLU A 579 -4.71 32.61 23.89
N GLY A 580 -5.26 31.65 24.64
CA GLY A 580 -5.57 31.83 26.06
C GLY A 580 -4.32 32.08 26.91
N ALA A 581 -3.23 31.35 26.66
CA ALA A 581 -1.95 31.56 27.34
C ALA A 581 -1.34 32.93 26.98
N TRP A 582 -1.42 33.34 25.72
CA TRP A 582 -0.99 34.65 25.26
C TRP A 582 -1.78 35.79 25.94
N ALA A 583 -3.11 35.67 25.98
CA ALA A 583 -4.00 36.64 26.61
C ALA A 583 -3.70 36.79 28.11
N ARG A 584 -3.47 35.69 28.84
CA ARG A 584 -3.13 35.73 30.27
C ARG A 584 -1.73 36.25 30.57
N ASN A 585 -0.73 35.83 29.80
CA ASN A 585 0.68 36.04 30.18
C ASN A 585 1.27 37.36 29.64
N ILE A 586 0.75 37.88 28.53
CA ILE A 586 1.40 38.94 27.75
C ILE A 586 0.50 40.17 27.60
N ALA A 587 -0.84 40.00 27.59
CA ALA A 587 -1.76 41.13 27.59
C ALA A 587 -2.12 41.65 29.01
N ALA A 588 -1.74 40.92 30.08
CA ALA A 588 -2.01 41.32 31.46
C ALA A 588 -0.85 42.17 32.07
N PRO A 589 -1.13 43.22 32.86
CA PRO A 589 -0.09 44.19 33.28
C PRO A 589 0.82 43.80 34.47
N THR A 590 0.75 42.59 35.04
CA THR A 590 1.34 42.33 36.38
C THR A 590 2.15 41.03 36.53
N GLU A 591 3.14 41.08 37.44
CA GLU A 591 4.14 40.07 37.80
C GLU A 591 3.57 38.82 38.50
N ASP A 592 2.67 38.08 37.85
CA ASP A 592 2.13 36.85 38.48
C ASP A 592 3.01 35.62 38.17
N ARG A 593 3.73 35.12 39.18
CA ARG A 593 4.66 33.97 39.07
C ARG A 593 3.93 32.63 38.85
N GLU A 594 2.66 32.54 39.24
CA GLU A 594 1.84 31.33 39.12
C GLU A 594 1.47 31.00 37.66
N ALA A 595 1.32 32.04 36.83
CA ALA A 595 0.99 31.90 35.42
C ALA A 595 2.08 31.19 34.60
N VAL A 596 3.35 31.32 35.02
CA VAL A 596 4.52 30.77 34.32
C VAL A 596 4.73 29.28 34.58
N LEU A 597 4.52 28.81 35.82
CA LEU A 597 4.55 27.37 36.15
C LEU A 597 3.44 26.59 35.43
N SER A 598 2.35 27.25 35.06
CA SER A 598 1.28 26.65 34.25
C SER A 598 1.67 26.41 32.78
N LEU A 599 2.70 27.09 32.26
CA LEU A 599 3.09 27.03 30.85
C LEU A 599 3.94 25.79 30.53
N GLU A 600 4.90 25.44 31.39
CA GLU A 600 5.75 24.24 31.24
C GLU A 600 4.91 22.97 31.10
N GLY A 601 3.93 22.77 31.98
CA GLY A 601 3.01 21.63 31.92
C GLY A 601 2.16 21.60 30.65
N ARG A 602 1.82 22.76 30.08
CA ARG A 602 1.06 22.87 28.82
C ARG A 602 1.88 22.49 27.61
N VAL A 603 3.16 22.84 27.55
CA VAL A 603 4.04 22.47 26.42
C VAL A 603 4.13 20.97 26.27
N GLY A 604 4.39 20.25 27.37
CA GLY A 604 4.42 18.79 27.37
C GLY A 604 3.11 18.20 26.87
N ALA A 605 1.98 18.71 27.37
CA ALA A 605 0.65 18.30 26.98
C ALA A 605 0.38 18.54 25.47
N TRP A 606 0.72 19.71 24.94
CA TRP A 606 0.57 20.04 23.51
C TRP A 606 1.38 19.10 22.61
N ARG A 607 2.62 18.81 22.99
CA ARG A 607 3.47 17.86 22.25
C ARG A 607 2.91 16.44 22.30
N GLU A 608 2.36 16.01 23.43
CA GLU A 608 1.65 14.74 23.54
C GLU A 608 0.44 14.68 22.59
N GLY A 609 -0.34 15.77 22.50
CA GLY A 609 -1.48 15.88 21.59
C GLY A 609 -1.08 15.77 20.11
N ILE A 610 0.01 16.43 19.71
CA ILE A 610 0.57 16.29 18.35
C ILE A 610 1.03 14.85 18.11
N ALA A 611 1.77 14.25 19.05
CA ALA A 611 2.28 12.90 18.91
C ALA A 611 1.18 11.84 18.79
N GLU A 612 0.10 11.97 19.55
CA GLU A 612 -1.08 11.10 19.51
C GLU A 612 -1.91 11.32 18.24
N LEU A 613 -2.09 12.57 17.78
CA LEU A 613 -2.74 12.85 16.49
C LEU A 613 -1.94 12.22 15.34
N THR A 614 -0.63 12.42 15.29
CA THR A 614 0.24 11.81 14.27
C THR A 614 0.12 10.28 14.30
N ALA A 615 0.01 9.67 15.48
CA ALA A 615 -0.22 8.24 15.61
C ALA A 615 -1.60 7.78 15.15
N TRP A 616 -2.64 8.58 15.41
CA TRP A 616 -4.00 8.29 14.98
C TRP A 616 -4.13 8.33 13.46
N LEU A 617 -3.58 9.37 12.82
CA LEU A 617 -3.55 9.55 11.37
C LEU A 617 -2.83 8.39 10.66
N GLY A 618 -1.72 7.91 11.24
CA GLY A 618 -0.99 6.76 10.71
C GLY A 618 -0.29 7.01 9.37
N TRP A 619 0.00 8.27 9.05
CA TRP A 619 0.72 8.66 7.82
C TRP A 619 2.24 8.53 7.98
N GLU A 620 2.71 7.41 8.55
CA GLU A 620 4.13 7.20 8.89
C GLU A 620 5.06 7.35 7.67
N GLY A 621 4.59 6.98 6.48
CA GLY A 621 5.33 7.10 5.22
C GLY A 621 5.76 8.54 4.87
N GLU A 622 5.02 9.54 5.36
CA GLU A 622 5.31 10.97 5.14
C GLU A 622 6.45 11.48 6.03
N TYR A 623 6.82 10.73 7.08
CA TYR A 623 7.90 11.10 7.99
C TYR A 623 9.16 10.26 7.78
N VAL A 624 9.08 9.24 6.92
CA VAL A 624 10.16 8.31 6.61
C VAL A 624 10.74 8.65 5.23
N GLY A 625 12.06 8.67 5.15
CA GLY A 625 12.83 8.99 3.96
C GLY A 625 14.31 9.12 4.29
N CYS A 626 15.14 9.16 3.26
CA CYS A 626 16.59 9.28 3.44
C CYS A 626 16.94 10.59 4.14
N LYS A 627 17.89 10.52 5.07
CA LYS A 627 18.33 11.68 5.87
C LYS A 627 19.01 12.75 5.02
N GLU A 628 19.64 12.33 3.93
CA GLU A 628 20.38 13.17 2.99
C GLU A 628 19.77 13.00 1.59
N VAL A 629 19.96 14.02 0.75
CA VAL A 629 19.64 13.92 -0.67
C VAL A 629 20.66 12.99 -1.31
N CYS A 630 20.19 11.88 -1.89
CA CYS A 630 21.07 10.90 -2.51
C CYS A 630 21.86 11.47 -3.69
N ALA A 631 23.07 10.95 -3.92
CA ALA A 631 23.87 11.31 -5.08
C ALA A 631 23.17 10.91 -6.40
N TRP A 632 23.63 11.45 -7.53
CA TRP A 632 23.05 11.17 -8.86
C TRP A 632 23.02 9.67 -9.22
N ASP A 633 24.02 8.92 -8.76
CA ASP A 633 24.18 7.48 -8.93
C ASP A 633 23.60 6.66 -7.76
N GLU A 634 22.89 7.30 -6.83
CA GLU A 634 22.24 6.68 -5.68
C GLU A 634 20.72 6.86 -5.72
N ARG A 635 20.01 5.98 -5.03
CA ARG A 635 18.57 6.11 -4.79
C ARG A 635 18.25 5.86 -3.34
N CYS A 636 17.19 6.50 -2.86
CA CYS A 636 16.72 6.28 -1.50
C CYS A 636 16.03 4.91 -1.42
N TYR A 637 16.64 3.96 -0.73
CA TYR A 637 16.18 2.58 -0.73
C TYR A 637 15.17 2.28 0.36
N ILE A 638 14.08 1.61 -0.04
CA ILE A 638 13.21 0.80 0.80
C ILE A 638 13.11 -0.62 0.21
N PRO A 639 12.94 -1.65 1.04
CA PRO A 639 12.80 -3.02 0.55
C PRO A 639 11.50 -3.19 -0.24
N MET A 640 11.61 -3.44 -1.55
CA MET A 640 10.48 -3.66 -2.46
C MET A 640 10.57 -5.06 -3.08
N TRP A 641 9.48 -5.83 -3.08
CA TRP A 641 9.48 -7.16 -3.69
C TRP A 641 9.48 -7.06 -5.24
N PRO A 642 10.30 -7.85 -5.98
CA PRO A 642 11.23 -8.88 -5.54
C PRO A 642 12.68 -8.42 -5.32
N LEU A 643 12.93 -7.11 -5.40
CA LEU A 643 14.25 -6.48 -5.31
C LEU A 643 14.67 -6.20 -3.85
N ILE A 644 14.47 -7.19 -2.97
CA ILE A 644 14.91 -7.10 -1.57
C ILE A 644 16.40 -7.42 -1.52
N ALA A 645 17.22 -6.47 -1.06
CA ALA A 645 18.64 -6.68 -0.82
C ALA A 645 18.82 -7.71 0.31
N PHE A 646 19.19 -8.95 -0.04
CA PHE A 646 19.59 -9.95 0.94
C PHE A 646 20.94 -9.54 1.51
N GLY A 647 20.94 -8.98 2.72
CA GLY A 647 22.16 -8.62 3.43
C GLY A 647 23.15 -9.79 3.42
N GLY A 648 24.27 -9.59 2.74
CA GLY A 648 25.41 -10.50 2.76
C GLY A 648 25.96 -10.60 4.18
N GLY A 649 25.46 -11.55 4.96
CA GLY A 649 26.19 -12.13 6.08
C GLY A 649 27.34 -12.97 5.53
N GLY A 650 28.34 -12.32 4.95
CA GLY A 650 29.50 -12.94 4.34
C GLY A 650 30.52 -11.87 4.01
N GLY A 651 31.34 -11.50 5.00
CA GLY A 651 32.50 -10.64 4.78
C GLY A 651 33.48 -11.23 3.76
N PRO A 652 34.33 -10.38 3.17
CA PRO A 652 35.23 -10.76 2.08
C PRO A 652 36.35 -11.66 2.61
N GLY A 653 36.56 -12.80 1.95
CA GLY A 653 37.66 -13.73 2.24
C GLY A 653 37.21 -15.03 2.90
N GLY A 654 36.74 -15.97 2.08
CA GLY A 654 36.40 -17.33 2.49
C GLY A 654 36.61 -18.31 1.35
N GLY A 655 37.79 -18.27 0.74
CA GLY A 655 38.22 -19.30 -0.19
C GLY A 655 38.26 -20.66 0.50
N GLY A 656 37.88 -21.69 -0.25
CA GLY A 656 38.13 -23.09 0.09
C GLY A 656 37.01 -23.76 0.89
N ARG A 657 36.29 -24.67 0.22
CA ARG A 657 35.74 -25.87 0.87
C ARG A 657 36.93 -26.72 1.35
N GLY A 658 37.55 -26.28 2.43
CA GLY A 658 38.57 -27.00 3.17
C GLY A 658 37.93 -28.15 3.93
N ARG A 659 38.47 -29.35 3.69
CA ARG A 659 38.21 -30.59 4.41
C ARG A 659 38.12 -30.34 5.92
N GLY A 660 37.07 -30.84 6.56
CA GLY A 660 36.91 -30.76 8.02
C GLY A 660 38.11 -31.39 8.76
N PRO A 661 38.57 -30.80 9.88
CA PRO A 661 39.57 -31.43 10.72
C PRO A 661 38.96 -32.59 11.53
N PRO A 662 39.78 -33.63 11.85
CA PRO A 662 39.30 -34.91 12.34
C PRO A 662 38.86 -34.84 13.81
N ARG A 663 37.75 -35.52 14.14
CA ARG A 663 37.34 -35.77 15.52
C ARG A 663 38.28 -36.79 16.17
N ASN A 664 38.99 -36.36 17.22
CA ASN A 664 39.69 -37.23 18.16
C ASN A 664 38.66 -38.11 18.90
N GLY A 665 38.68 -39.41 18.62
CA GLY A 665 38.04 -40.44 19.43
C GLY A 665 39.05 -41.07 20.39
N THR A 666 38.67 -41.22 21.65
CA THR A 666 39.40 -42.02 22.65
C THR A 666 38.72 -43.38 22.83
N GLY A 667 39.42 -44.46 22.44
CA GLY A 667 39.34 -45.78 23.07
C GLY A 667 38.41 -46.85 22.46
N PRO A 668 38.74 -48.16 22.59
CA PRO A 668 38.86 -49.09 21.45
C PRO A 668 38.14 -50.46 21.65
N PRO A 669 38.52 -51.59 21.01
CA PRO A 669 37.97 -52.08 19.73
C PRO A 669 37.45 -53.54 19.79
N GLY A 670 36.75 -54.03 18.76
CA GLY A 670 36.55 -55.47 18.61
C GLY A 670 35.66 -55.95 17.47
N GLY A 671 36.30 -56.41 16.37
CA GLY A 671 36.05 -57.76 15.84
C GLY A 671 35.00 -57.99 14.74
N GLY A 672 35.45 -57.96 13.48
CA GLY A 672 35.23 -59.05 12.51
C GLY A 672 34.03 -58.98 11.53
N PRO A 673 34.11 -59.66 10.35
CA PRO A 673 33.52 -59.23 9.08
C PRO A 673 32.61 -60.33 8.44
N PRO A 674 32.44 -60.45 7.10
CA PRO A 674 31.64 -59.66 6.15
C PRO A 674 30.62 -60.56 5.39
N ASP A 675 30.17 -60.14 4.19
CA ASP A 675 29.50 -60.89 3.08
C ASP A 675 28.08 -60.38 2.80
N GLY A 676 27.62 -60.09 1.58
CA GLY A 676 28.18 -60.20 0.23
C GLY A 676 27.01 -60.15 -0.79
N GLY A 677 27.18 -59.46 -1.91
CA GLY A 677 26.49 -59.78 -3.19
C GLY A 677 25.11 -59.16 -3.49
N PRO A 678 24.94 -58.45 -4.64
CA PRO A 678 23.66 -57.95 -5.21
C PRO A 678 23.27 -58.78 -6.46
N PRO A 679 22.51 -58.31 -7.50
CA PRO A 679 21.32 -57.46 -7.64
C PRO A 679 20.21 -58.09 -8.56
N GLY A 680 19.09 -57.39 -8.79
CA GLY A 680 18.21 -57.59 -9.97
C GLY A 680 16.74 -57.28 -9.63
N GLY A 681 15.92 -56.56 -10.41
CA GLY A 681 16.01 -56.09 -11.80
C GLY A 681 14.65 -56.35 -12.47
N GLY A 682 13.83 -55.30 -12.68
CA GLY A 682 12.79 -55.28 -13.73
C GLY A 682 11.34 -54.88 -13.32
N PRO A 683 10.56 -54.20 -14.20
CA PRO A 683 9.30 -53.47 -13.92
C PRO A 683 8.09 -54.10 -14.69
N PRO A 684 7.02 -53.40 -15.15
CA PRO A 684 6.14 -52.36 -14.60
C PRO A 684 4.62 -52.75 -14.60
N GLY A 685 3.76 -51.91 -14.00
CA GLY A 685 2.38 -51.69 -14.47
C GLY A 685 1.23 -52.33 -13.68
N GLY A 686 0.13 -51.57 -13.53
CA GLY A 686 -1.19 -52.12 -13.21
C GLY A 686 -2.04 -51.27 -12.26
N ASP A 687 -2.92 -50.46 -12.84
CA ASP A 687 -4.01 -49.74 -12.18
C ASP A 687 -4.99 -50.67 -11.43
N GLY A 688 -5.44 -50.24 -10.25
CA GLY A 688 -6.55 -50.86 -9.50
C GLY A 688 -6.91 -50.04 -8.25
N PRO A 689 -8.21 -49.83 -7.94
CA PRO A 689 -8.69 -48.80 -7.02
C PRO A 689 -8.54 -49.21 -5.54
N PRO A 690 -8.44 -48.28 -4.58
CA PRO A 690 -8.41 -48.65 -3.17
C PRO A 690 -9.82 -48.99 -2.66
N PRO A 691 -9.95 -49.99 -1.78
CA PRO A 691 -11.23 -50.40 -1.22
C PRO A 691 -11.66 -49.51 -0.05
N ASN A 692 -12.98 -49.32 0.05
CA ASN A 692 -13.69 -48.79 1.20
C ASN A 692 -13.32 -49.52 2.50
N HIS A 693 -12.90 -48.77 3.51
CA HIS A 693 -13.02 -49.17 4.90
C HIS A 693 -13.76 -48.11 5.68
N GLU A 694 -15.08 -48.26 5.73
CA GLU A 694 -15.89 -47.78 6.85
C GLU A 694 -15.54 -48.57 8.11
N GLY A 695 -15.51 -47.87 9.24
CA GLY A 695 -15.85 -48.48 10.53
C GLY A 695 -14.81 -48.38 11.64
N ARG A 696 -14.66 -47.19 12.23
CA ARG A 696 -14.72 -47.09 13.70
C ARG A 696 -15.23 -45.74 14.16
N ARG A 697 -16.53 -45.71 14.46
CA ARG A 697 -17.20 -44.63 15.18
C ARG A 697 -16.68 -44.59 16.62
N GLY A 698 -16.04 -43.49 16.98
CA GLY A 698 -15.93 -43.04 18.37
C GLY A 698 -16.92 -41.91 18.57
N HIS A 699 -17.89 -42.10 19.47
CA HIS A 699 -18.82 -41.06 19.89
C HIS A 699 -18.08 -40.00 20.72
N GLY A 700 -18.11 -38.75 20.25
CA GLY A 700 -17.76 -37.54 21.00
C GLY A 700 -18.61 -36.38 20.47
N SER A 701 -19.18 -35.58 21.37
CA SER A 701 -20.15 -34.50 21.11
C SER A 701 -19.72 -33.46 20.06
N PRO A 702 -20.68 -32.78 19.41
CA PRO A 702 -20.42 -31.67 18.50
C PRO A 702 -20.25 -30.37 19.31
N ASP A 703 -19.01 -29.93 19.54
CA ASP A 703 -18.76 -28.51 19.92
C ASP A 703 -17.31 -28.00 19.85
N ASP A 704 -16.31 -28.79 19.42
CA ASP A 704 -14.89 -28.35 19.47
C ASP A 704 -14.17 -28.44 18.11
N GLY A 705 -14.66 -27.72 17.10
CA GLY A 705 -14.06 -27.67 15.75
C GLY A 705 -13.58 -26.30 15.26
N ALA A 706 -13.64 -25.24 16.09
CA ALA A 706 -13.39 -23.86 15.65
C ALA A 706 -12.38 -23.09 16.52
N ARG A 707 -11.29 -23.74 16.95
CA ARG A 707 -10.17 -23.06 17.60
C ARG A 707 -8.84 -23.52 17.01
N GLY A 708 -8.59 -23.07 15.78
CA GLY A 708 -7.22 -22.92 15.30
C GLY A 708 -6.47 -21.99 16.25
N ASN A 709 -5.28 -22.42 16.67
CA ASN A 709 -4.41 -21.73 17.62
C ASN A 709 -4.02 -20.34 17.04
N ARG A 710 -4.70 -19.28 17.49
CA ARG A 710 -4.51 -17.88 17.03
C ARG A 710 -3.23 -17.27 17.63
N THR A 711 -2.07 -17.78 17.20
CA THR A 711 -0.75 -17.18 17.52
C THR A 711 -0.11 -16.47 16.32
N GLY A 712 -0.82 -16.37 15.18
CA GLY A 712 -0.38 -15.59 14.02
C GLY A 712 -0.53 -14.07 14.21
N PRO A 713 -0.03 -13.25 13.27
CA PRO A 713 -0.32 -11.82 13.21
C PRO A 713 -1.83 -11.57 13.33
N GLY A 714 -2.25 -10.73 14.28
CA GLY A 714 -3.67 -10.56 14.63
C GLY A 714 -4.22 -11.55 15.67
N GLY A 715 -3.41 -12.38 16.32
CA GLY A 715 -3.87 -13.20 17.44
C GLY A 715 -3.94 -12.45 18.78
N PRO A 716 -4.77 -12.87 19.76
CA PRO A 716 -4.82 -12.31 21.13
C PRO A 716 -3.52 -12.37 21.96
N GLY A 717 -2.41 -12.81 21.35
CA GLY A 717 -1.07 -12.82 21.94
C GLY A 717 0.04 -12.37 20.98
N PHE A 718 -0.31 -11.80 19.81
CA PHE A 718 0.67 -11.30 18.87
C PHE A 718 1.29 -10.01 19.39
N LYS A 719 2.54 -10.10 19.84
CA LYS A 719 3.41 -8.93 20.01
C LYS A 719 4.12 -8.72 18.68
N MET A 720 4.07 -7.49 18.15
CA MET A 720 4.85 -7.07 16.98
C MET A 720 6.29 -7.60 17.15
N PRO A 721 6.75 -8.56 16.32
CA PRO A 721 8.14 -8.91 16.34
C PRO A 721 8.94 -7.67 15.91
N PRO A 722 10.10 -7.38 16.51
CA PRO A 722 10.94 -6.24 16.10
C PRO A 722 11.46 -6.34 14.65
N ARG A 723 11.18 -7.47 13.97
CA ARG A 723 11.47 -7.76 12.57
C ARG A 723 10.26 -8.45 11.95
N GLY A 724 9.91 -8.08 10.72
CA GLY A 724 8.93 -8.81 9.91
C GLY A 724 9.36 -10.26 9.65
N PRO A 725 8.48 -11.10 9.05
CA PRO A 725 8.83 -12.44 8.61
C PRO A 725 10.12 -12.44 7.76
N SER A 726 10.93 -13.50 7.80
CA SER A 726 12.26 -13.55 7.15
C SER A 726 12.26 -13.27 5.65
N TRP A 727 11.12 -13.44 4.96
CA TRP A 727 10.94 -13.12 3.55
C TRP A 727 10.63 -11.63 3.27
N MET A 728 10.32 -10.83 4.30
CA MET A 728 10.15 -9.38 4.19
C MET A 728 11.47 -8.60 4.44
N GLY A 729 12.59 -9.31 4.68
CA GLY A 729 13.88 -8.69 4.98
C GLY A 729 13.97 -8.10 6.40
N ASP A 730 15.10 -7.45 6.71
CA ASP A 730 15.22 -6.62 7.91
C ASP A 730 14.40 -5.34 7.68
N GLU A 731 13.30 -5.16 8.41
CA GLU A 731 12.45 -3.95 8.31
C GLU A 731 13.18 -2.68 8.77
N THR A 732 14.42 -2.78 9.27
CA THR A 732 15.24 -1.61 9.59
C THR A 732 15.40 -0.71 8.36
N ASP A 733 15.71 -1.26 7.18
CA ASP A 733 15.85 -0.46 5.95
C ASP A 733 14.50 0.14 5.47
N LEU A 734 13.36 -0.38 5.95
CA LEU A 734 12.04 0.19 5.66
C LEU A 734 11.80 1.47 6.47
N TRP A 735 12.17 1.46 7.75
CA TRP A 735 11.91 2.57 8.68
C TRP A 735 13.08 3.56 8.82
N GLU A 736 14.27 3.14 8.41
CA GLU A 736 15.51 3.94 8.36
C GLU A 736 16.16 3.83 6.97
N PRO A 737 15.48 4.31 5.91
CA PRO A 737 15.97 4.19 4.54
C PRO A 737 17.29 4.96 4.34
N ARG A 738 18.08 4.47 3.40
CA ARG A 738 19.44 4.97 3.10
C ARG A 738 19.64 5.13 1.60
N CYS A 739 20.54 6.03 1.24
CA CYS A 739 20.98 6.13 -0.15
C CYS A 739 21.84 4.92 -0.50
N VAL A 740 21.50 4.24 -1.60
CA VAL A 740 22.20 3.04 -2.07
C VAL A 740 22.56 3.17 -3.54
N LYS A 741 23.65 2.50 -3.91
CA LYS A 741 24.13 2.35 -5.29
C LYS A 741 23.72 1.01 -5.88
N GLN A 742 23.98 0.84 -7.17
CA GLN A 742 23.77 -0.40 -7.92
C GLN A 742 24.31 -1.65 -7.21
N GLU A 743 25.51 -1.57 -6.62
CA GLU A 743 26.16 -2.73 -5.99
C GLU A 743 25.41 -3.24 -4.76
N PHE A 744 24.60 -2.37 -4.13
CA PHE A 744 23.79 -2.75 -2.98
C PHE A 744 22.62 -3.67 -3.38
N ILE A 745 21.97 -3.38 -4.51
CA ILE A 745 20.83 -4.16 -5.02
C ILE A 745 21.30 -5.47 -5.67
N MET A 746 22.38 -5.40 -6.45
CA MET A 746 22.86 -6.55 -7.23
C MET A 746 23.66 -7.57 -6.41
N GLY A 747 24.20 -7.14 -5.25
CA GLY A 747 25.28 -7.86 -4.59
C GLY A 747 26.58 -7.82 -5.41
N ARG A 748 27.72 -8.05 -4.77
CA ARG A 748 28.98 -8.33 -5.50
C ARG A 748 29.02 -9.79 -5.92
#